data_AF-A0A9X1KQS3-F1
#
_entry.id   AF-A0A9X1KQS3-F1
#
_cell.length_a   1.000
_cell.length_b   1.000
_cell.length_c   1.000
_cell.angle_alpha   90.00
_cell.angle_beta   90.00
_cell.angle_gamma   90.00
#
_symmetry.space_group_name_H-M   'P 1'
#
loop_
_entity.id
_entity.type
_entity.pdbx_description
1 polymer ?
#
loop_
_entity_poly.entity_id
_entity_poly.type
_entity_poly.pdbx_seq_one_letter_code
_entity_poly.pdbx_strand_id
1 'polypeptide(L)'
;METANNKAVPKTYIAEWIKLDFYNNSNLKTDIQNRISKNIETDFINALNNMKGDNKNGFGVSFSEITLLAMAYFYSEIFTHKIKDKYYTIEKVKGFIDANNLTTYTAIYELDIKFYSLVDAPLFKHCWLIIQSAWFFNSQYFGYHQHIDYVNHYINTGEKLPIEKYNFDRNYLDKKYIDVDSRKSKSMPINGFTLVSQWYYGILFLICKELKLSTSHFNISIKDHREYNPLPKTSRQLRPLAPFKLIECDIKSAFPTFLDIETGANLKDDIYNNLMLTKGITRSEAKILFNTICNSGKYKSKEFTEAFFLDCGYTDEQSTDLLYYTHNEKYKFISFMTDQEETAINNFVSINNLQRGARLHDAVLFIDDKTKPQILRVHPNCDFGLKELNRPVIRENFYLSDKRLPYAYINSLPNGLNMVTKHDFKKPQIKGKTDTFIIYIDNFEYISAGFNLNNYNDFVEEIKEEVINLSETLIYSRKQFVENPNQIFISLCENMLDVLFHLNKRKIKPLELELILKHIRRQSNYVFNVRATYLRLIKYNSNGFDLKNFRKRDFDIVGKPQFKKNIDFLNEKNKAIKEINILLNYKNLIDLVRERIQNNDYGFLSENTIIGHKRNNLLTYAIIKKFNLLCTGSFYKPRKQKDCNLFNNDTIKSLQTFETSQENKQSVHQLFLILCTIAGAITELEIQTDTDIQNQLKLELIEEILKIKINNIDAGVNCFEHLYKAMPTKEVKFNTDIENSFDTDLSKSVFNCISPEEAFYKGDTFFKEYLQYHKVSDSAKVIKPINKPSQNLIFSKFDFD
;
A
#
# COMPACT_ATOMS: atom_id res chain seq x y z
N MET A 1 6.54 -24.34 -1.07
CA MET A 1 6.52 -24.57 0.39
C MET A 1 7.79 -25.34 0.73
N GLU A 2 8.85 -24.64 1.09
CA GLU A 2 10.01 -25.24 1.74
C GLU A 2 10.08 -24.60 3.11
N THR A 3 9.55 -25.29 4.11
CA THR A 3 9.83 -24.98 5.51
C THR A 3 11.31 -25.22 5.71
N ALA A 4 12.08 -24.14 5.74
CA ALA A 4 13.46 -24.15 6.17
C ALA A 4 13.54 -24.82 7.55
N ASN A 5 13.99 -26.08 7.57
CA ASN A 5 14.61 -26.71 8.72
C ASN A 5 15.92 -25.96 9.00
N ASN A 6 15.83 -24.71 9.45
CA ASN A 6 16.94 -24.04 10.09
C ASN A 6 17.07 -24.70 11.46
N LYS A 7 17.98 -25.67 11.59
CA LYS A 7 18.49 -26.09 12.90
C LYS A 7 18.82 -24.81 13.68
N ALA A 8 18.11 -24.57 14.78
CA ALA A 8 18.37 -23.43 15.65
C ALA A 8 19.85 -23.49 16.07
N VAL A 9 20.63 -22.51 15.62
CA VAL A 9 22.02 -22.36 16.05
C VAL A 9 21.99 -22.13 17.57
N PRO A 10 22.79 -22.85 18.39
CA PRO A 10 22.76 -22.70 19.83
C PRO A 10 22.99 -21.24 20.25
N LYS A 11 22.04 -20.65 20.98
CA LYS A 11 22.14 -19.30 21.57
C LYS A 11 23.06 -19.31 22.81
N THR A 12 24.30 -19.75 22.67
CA THR A 12 25.23 -20.04 23.77
C THR A 12 25.73 -18.82 24.55
N TYR A 13 25.72 -17.61 23.95
CA TYR A 13 26.30 -16.40 24.55
C TYR A 13 25.32 -15.25 24.77
N ILE A 14 24.01 -15.52 24.79
CA ILE A 14 22.97 -14.54 25.14
C ILE A 14 22.59 -14.75 26.60
N ALA A 15 22.76 -13.72 27.44
CA ALA A 15 22.33 -13.78 28.83
C ALA A 15 20.80 -13.89 28.93
N GLU A 16 20.29 -14.67 29.88
CA GLU A 16 18.83 -14.93 30.03
C GLU A 16 18.01 -13.63 30.14
N TRP A 17 18.52 -12.61 30.83
CA TRP A 17 17.83 -11.32 30.99
C TRP A 17 17.74 -10.48 29.70
N ILE A 18 18.51 -10.83 28.65
CA ILE A 18 18.39 -10.23 27.31
C ILE A 18 17.32 -10.95 26.49
N LYS A 19 17.16 -12.25 26.71
CA LYS A 19 16.16 -13.04 26.00
C LYS A 19 14.80 -12.51 26.37
N LEU A 20 14.04 -12.13 25.36
CA LEU A 20 12.68 -11.70 25.56
C LEU A 20 11.82 -12.97 25.52
N ASP A 21 11.77 -13.66 26.64
CA ASP A 21 11.01 -14.88 26.77
C ASP A 21 9.52 -14.56 26.91
N PHE A 22 8.88 -14.31 25.77
CA PHE A 22 7.43 -14.41 25.63
C PHE A 22 7.06 -15.90 25.57
N TYR A 23 7.24 -16.60 26.69
CA TYR A 23 7.13 -18.06 26.80
C TYR A 23 5.83 -18.62 26.22
N ASN A 24 5.87 -19.86 25.71
CA ASN A 24 4.69 -20.64 25.30
C ASN A 24 3.67 -20.92 26.43
N ASN A 25 3.97 -20.50 27.68
CA ASN A 25 3.09 -20.65 28.84
C ASN A 25 2.37 -19.35 29.20
N SER A 26 2.84 -18.19 28.70
CA SER A 26 2.14 -16.92 28.85
C SER A 26 1.23 -16.72 27.65
N ASN A 27 -0.03 -16.40 27.92
CA ASN A 27 -0.91 -15.92 26.87
C ASN A 27 -0.43 -14.50 26.53
N LEU A 28 0.57 -14.35 25.65
CA LEU A 28 1.17 -13.06 25.25
C LEU A 28 0.08 -12.04 24.87
N LYS A 29 -1.02 -12.52 24.28
CA LYS A 29 -2.23 -11.72 24.06
C LYS A 29 -2.78 -11.16 25.37
N THR A 30 -3.00 -11.97 26.39
CA THR A 30 -3.45 -11.53 27.72
C THR A 30 -2.48 -10.51 28.32
N ASP A 31 -1.17 -10.74 28.23
CA ASP A 31 -0.18 -9.80 28.77
C ASP A 31 -0.25 -8.43 28.09
N ILE A 32 -0.38 -8.42 26.77
CA ILE A 32 -0.54 -7.19 25.98
C ILE A 32 -1.88 -6.52 26.30
N GLN A 33 -2.98 -7.28 26.32
CA GLN A 33 -4.32 -6.77 26.56
C GLN A 33 -4.47 -6.17 27.96
N ASN A 34 -3.85 -6.78 28.98
CA ASN A 34 -3.86 -6.27 30.35
C ASN A 34 -3.12 -4.92 30.49
N ARG A 35 -2.25 -4.58 29.53
CA ARG A 35 -1.54 -3.29 29.49
C ARG A 35 -2.27 -2.23 28.67
N ILE A 36 -3.26 -2.61 27.86
CA ILE A 36 -4.06 -1.63 27.13
C ILE A 36 -4.89 -0.84 28.14
N SER A 37 -4.57 0.45 28.26
CA SER A 37 -5.18 1.37 29.20
C SER A 37 -5.48 2.71 28.51
N LYS A 38 -6.31 3.56 29.12
CA LYS A 38 -6.51 4.93 28.63
C LYS A 38 -5.24 5.79 28.70
N ASN A 39 -4.26 5.38 29.50
CA ASN A 39 -3.02 6.11 29.75
C ASN A 39 -1.81 5.45 29.06
N ILE A 40 -2.04 4.52 28.12
CA ILE A 40 -0.98 3.71 27.51
C ILE A 40 0.14 4.55 26.88
N GLU A 41 -0.18 5.72 26.32
CA GLU A 41 0.82 6.64 25.79
C GLU A 41 1.79 7.12 26.88
N THR A 42 1.23 7.59 28.01
CA THR A 42 1.98 8.04 29.19
C THR A 42 2.76 6.91 29.83
N ASP A 43 2.14 5.74 29.99
CA ASP A 43 2.77 4.56 30.58
C ASP A 43 3.97 4.12 29.74
N PHE A 44 3.82 4.11 28.41
CA PHE A 44 4.88 3.75 27.48
C PHE A 44 6.04 4.77 27.50
N ILE A 45 5.75 6.08 27.47
CA ILE A 45 6.79 7.13 27.57
C ILE A 45 7.51 7.10 28.92
N ASN A 46 6.78 6.89 30.03
CA ASN A 46 7.38 6.80 31.35
C ASN A 46 8.31 5.58 31.45
N ALA A 47 7.92 4.45 30.88
CA ALA A 47 8.76 3.26 30.81
C ALA A 47 10.01 3.50 29.95
N LEU A 48 9.86 4.19 28.81
CA LEU A 48 10.97 4.56 27.93
C LEU A 48 11.98 5.50 28.60
N ASN A 49 11.51 6.51 29.34
CA ASN A 49 12.37 7.42 30.10
C ASN A 49 13.09 6.72 31.28
N ASN A 50 12.54 5.61 31.76
CA ASN A 50 13.15 4.81 32.83
C ASN A 50 13.73 3.50 32.29
N MET A 51 14.15 3.46 31.02
CA MET A 51 14.70 2.25 30.40
C MET A 51 15.96 1.77 31.12
N LYS A 52 15.98 0.50 31.51
CA LYS A 52 17.13 -0.13 32.16
C LYS A 52 18.34 -0.20 31.21
N GLY A 53 19.45 0.44 31.59
CA GLY A 53 20.74 0.41 30.89
C GLY A 53 21.78 -0.50 31.54
N ASP A 54 23.06 -0.27 31.26
CA ASP A 54 24.18 -1.09 31.74
C ASP A 54 24.64 -0.77 33.18
N ASN A 55 23.98 0.16 33.88
CA ASN A 55 24.29 0.48 35.26
C ASN A 55 23.82 -0.64 36.21
N LYS A 56 24.77 -1.33 36.85
CA LYS A 56 24.52 -2.47 37.74
C LYS A 56 23.68 -2.13 38.98
N ASN A 57 23.72 -0.87 39.42
CA ASN A 57 22.96 -0.39 40.58
C ASN A 57 21.63 0.27 40.16
N GLY A 58 21.33 0.31 38.86
CA GLY A 58 20.16 0.98 38.33
C GLY A 58 18.88 0.16 38.49
N PHE A 59 17.93 0.71 39.26
CA PHE A 59 16.51 0.43 39.06
C PHE A 59 16.09 0.95 37.68
N GLY A 60 15.22 0.26 36.97
CA GLY A 60 14.75 0.68 35.66
C GLY A 60 13.81 -0.36 35.05
N VAL A 61 13.00 0.07 34.09
CA VAL A 61 12.05 -0.79 33.40
C VAL A 61 12.80 -1.67 32.41
N SER A 62 12.55 -2.98 32.47
CA SER A 62 13.20 -3.93 31.56
C SER A 62 12.76 -3.68 30.12
N PHE A 63 13.64 -3.97 29.15
CA PHE A 63 13.29 -3.82 27.74
C PHE A 63 12.14 -4.77 27.32
N SER A 64 11.99 -5.90 28.00
CA SER A 64 10.84 -6.80 27.80
C SER A 64 9.52 -6.12 28.17
N GLU A 65 9.46 -5.45 29.32
CA GLU A 65 8.28 -4.68 29.72
C GLU A 65 7.99 -3.52 28.75
N ILE A 66 9.03 -2.79 28.34
CA ILE A 66 8.90 -1.71 27.34
C ILE A 66 8.38 -2.27 26.01
N THR A 67 8.82 -3.47 25.62
CA THR A 67 8.32 -4.15 24.41
C THR A 67 6.85 -4.50 24.53
N LEU A 68 6.39 -5.01 25.68
CA LEU A 68 4.98 -5.31 25.92
C LEU A 68 4.12 -4.05 25.88
N LEU A 69 4.59 -2.94 26.47
CA LEU A 69 3.92 -1.63 26.38
C LEU A 69 3.91 -1.10 24.94
N ALA A 70 5.00 -1.26 24.18
CA ALA A 70 5.04 -0.89 22.77
C ALA A 70 4.03 -1.69 21.93
N MET A 71 3.87 -2.98 22.22
CA MET A 71 2.85 -3.83 21.57
C MET A 71 1.44 -3.43 22.00
N ALA A 72 1.20 -3.11 23.27
CA ALA A 72 -0.09 -2.62 23.75
C ALA A 72 -0.46 -1.29 23.08
N TYR A 73 0.46 -0.33 23.03
CA TYR A 73 0.30 0.93 22.29
C TYR A 73 0.04 0.69 20.80
N PHE A 74 0.76 -0.28 20.19
CA PHE A 74 0.53 -0.64 18.80
C PHE A 74 -0.91 -1.10 18.56
N TYR A 75 -1.45 -1.99 19.39
CA TYR A 75 -2.81 -2.49 19.20
C TYR A 75 -3.92 -1.53 19.64
N SER A 76 -3.63 -0.55 20.50
CA SER A 76 -4.62 0.45 20.90
C SER A 76 -4.65 1.65 19.94
N GLU A 77 -3.48 2.19 19.56
CA GLU A 77 -3.40 3.47 18.84
C GLU A 77 -3.02 3.32 17.36
N ILE A 78 -2.16 2.35 17.00
CA ILE A 78 -1.58 2.25 15.65
C ILE A 78 -2.38 1.30 14.75
N PHE A 79 -2.76 0.13 15.26
CA PHE A 79 -3.46 -0.93 14.56
C PHE A 79 -4.91 -1.02 15.04
N THR A 80 -5.77 -0.18 14.49
CA THR A 80 -7.19 -0.08 14.88
C THR A 80 -8.10 -1.10 14.17
N HIS A 81 -7.53 -2.01 13.37
CA HIS A 81 -8.29 -3.08 12.71
C HIS A 81 -8.67 -4.17 13.71
N LYS A 82 -9.71 -4.95 13.38
CA LYS A 82 -10.09 -6.13 14.17
C LYS A 82 -8.92 -7.08 14.36
N ILE A 83 -8.46 -7.21 15.60
CA ILE A 83 -7.29 -8.01 15.98
C ILE A 83 -7.68 -9.49 15.99
N LYS A 84 -6.84 -10.35 15.38
CA LYS A 84 -6.96 -11.81 15.44
C LYS A 84 -5.96 -12.35 16.44
N ASP A 85 -6.28 -13.46 17.11
CA ASP A 85 -5.41 -14.05 18.14
C ASP A 85 -4.00 -14.38 17.61
N LYS A 86 -3.92 -14.91 16.39
CA LYS A 86 -2.65 -15.18 15.69
C LYS A 86 -1.80 -13.95 15.39
N TYR A 87 -2.29 -12.72 15.66
CA TYR A 87 -1.54 -11.50 15.43
C TYR A 87 -0.71 -11.08 16.63
N TYR A 88 -1.00 -11.54 17.84
CA TYR A 88 -0.28 -11.15 19.07
C TYR A 88 1.11 -11.81 19.15
N THR A 89 2.01 -11.45 18.22
CA THR A 89 3.42 -11.84 18.24
C THR A 89 4.28 -10.68 17.74
N ILE A 90 5.52 -10.59 18.21
CA ILE A 90 6.47 -9.55 17.76
C ILE A 90 6.68 -9.61 16.25
N GLU A 91 6.80 -10.81 15.68
CA GLU A 91 6.99 -11.00 14.24
C GLU A 91 5.83 -10.39 13.42
N LYS A 92 4.59 -10.55 13.91
CA LYS A 92 3.41 -9.96 13.25
C LYS A 92 3.37 -8.45 13.39
N VAL A 93 3.61 -7.91 14.59
CA VAL A 93 3.67 -6.45 14.80
C VAL A 93 4.76 -5.83 13.92
N LYS A 94 5.96 -6.40 13.94
CA LYS A 94 7.07 -5.97 13.08
C LYS A 94 6.69 -6.00 11.61
N GLY A 95 6.11 -7.10 11.13
CA GLY A 95 5.70 -7.18 9.73
C GLY A 95 4.66 -6.13 9.36
N PHE A 96 3.74 -5.76 10.27
CA PHE A 96 2.75 -4.73 9.96
C PHE A 96 3.43 -3.38 9.80
N ILE A 97 4.38 -3.10 10.69
CA ILE A 97 5.21 -1.89 10.68
C ILE A 97 6.11 -1.86 9.43
N ASP A 98 6.68 -2.97 9.00
CA ASP A 98 7.49 -3.04 7.77
C ASP A 98 6.63 -2.81 6.52
N ALA A 99 5.45 -3.43 6.46
CA ALA A 99 4.53 -3.32 5.33
C ALA A 99 3.93 -1.90 5.17
N ASN A 100 3.79 -1.16 6.27
CA ASN A 100 3.30 0.22 6.27
C ASN A 100 4.16 1.11 7.17
N ASN A 101 5.43 1.24 6.83
CA ASN A 101 6.36 2.08 7.57
C ASN A 101 6.06 3.57 7.33
N LEU A 102 5.49 4.22 8.34
CA LEU A 102 5.18 5.67 8.34
C LEU A 102 6.37 6.52 8.80
N THR A 103 7.49 5.89 9.19
CA THR A 103 8.71 6.60 9.58
C THR A 103 9.65 6.81 8.39
N THR A 104 10.65 7.67 8.58
CA THR A 104 11.77 7.80 7.64
C THR A 104 12.85 6.73 7.83
N TYR A 105 12.79 5.94 8.91
CA TYR A 105 13.79 4.91 9.21
C TYR A 105 13.76 3.75 8.24
N THR A 106 14.90 3.08 8.15
CA THR A 106 15.10 1.92 7.29
C THR A 106 15.47 0.72 8.15
N ALA A 107 14.61 -0.31 8.16
CA ALA A 107 14.93 -1.60 8.79
C ALA A 107 16.00 -2.33 7.96
N ILE A 108 16.90 -3.04 8.65
CA ILE A 108 17.90 -3.90 7.99
C ILE A 108 17.25 -5.18 7.45
N TYR A 109 16.29 -5.74 8.18
CA TYR A 109 15.56 -6.93 7.78
C TYR A 109 14.08 -6.59 7.73
N GLU A 110 13.41 -6.79 6.61
CA GLU A 110 11.96 -6.59 6.47
C GLU A 110 11.21 -7.92 6.43
N LEU A 111 10.02 -7.93 7.01
CA LEU A 111 9.09 -9.07 6.98
C LEU A 111 7.91 -8.76 6.08
N ASP A 112 7.76 -9.56 5.04
CA ASP A 112 6.66 -9.39 4.09
C ASP A 112 5.40 -10.08 4.57
N ILE A 113 4.53 -9.30 5.20
CA ILE A 113 3.20 -9.76 5.63
C ILE A 113 2.08 -9.07 4.86
N LYS A 114 0.84 -9.51 5.10
CA LYS A 114 -0.35 -8.83 4.58
C LYS A 114 -0.37 -7.36 5.01
N PHE A 115 -0.62 -6.47 4.05
CA PHE A 115 -0.72 -5.04 4.32
C PHE A 115 -1.98 -4.71 5.13
N TYR A 116 -1.79 -3.89 6.15
CA TYR A 116 -2.85 -3.21 6.89
C TYR A 116 -2.49 -1.73 6.96
N SER A 117 -3.49 -0.86 6.78
CA SER A 117 -3.28 0.57 7.00
C SER A 117 -3.06 0.79 8.48
N LEU A 118 -1.98 1.47 8.84
CA LEU A 118 -1.70 1.88 10.21
C LEU A 118 -2.05 3.36 10.38
N VAL A 119 -2.38 3.74 11.62
CA VAL A 119 -2.59 5.12 12.02
C VAL A 119 -1.24 5.75 12.37
N ASP A 120 -0.99 6.98 11.92
CA ASP A 120 0.20 7.75 12.27
C ASP A 120 0.06 8.35 13.68
N ALA A 121 0.08 7.49 14.70
CA ALA A 121 -0.08 7.88 16.09
C ALA A 121 1.18 8.62 16.63
N PRO A 122 1.06 9.48 17.67
CA PRO A 122 2.18 10.29 18.18
C PRO A 122 3.47 9.51 18.49
N LEU A 123 3.35 8.28 19.02
CA LEU A 123 4.49 7.44 19.37
C LEU A 123 4.81 6.36 18.33
N PHE A 124 4.36 6.51 17.07
CA PHE A 124 4.63 5.53 16.02
C PHE A 124 6.14 5.27 15.85
N LYS A 125 6.95 6.33 15.83
CA LYS A 125 8.42 6.24 15.77
C LYS A 125 9.02 5.46 16.96
N HIS A 126 8.52 5.72 18.18
CA HIS A 126 8.99 5.05 19.39
C HIS A 126 8.67 3.56 19.30
N CYS A 127 7.41 3.23 18.99
CA CYS A 127 6.97 1.85 18.79
C CYS A 127 7.80 1.15 17.70
N TRP A 128 8.05 1.81 16.57
CA TRP A 128 8.88 1.29 15.48
C TRP A 128 10.27 0.87 15.97
N LEU A 129 11.02 1.77 16.63
CA LEU A 129 12.38 1.48 17.09
C LEU A 129 12.43 0.33 18.11
N ILE A 130 11.47 0.30 19.03
CA ILE A 130 11.38 -0.76 20.05
C ILE A 130 11.05 -2.10 19.42
N ILE A 131 10.02 -2.18 18.56
CA ILE A 131 9.61 -3.45 17.94
C ILE A 131 10.69 -4.01 17.01
N GLN A 132 11.36 -3.16 16.22
CA GLN A 132 12.46 -3.61 15.35
C GLN A 132 13.61 -4.21 16.19
N SER A 133 13.93 -3.59 17.32
CA SER A 133 14.99 -4.05 18.22
C SER A 133 14.60 -5.31 18.98
N ALA A 134 13.36 -5.39 19.47
CA ALA A 134 12.85 -6.58 20.16
C ALA A 134 12.79 -7.81 19.26
N TRP A 135 12.38 -7.64 18.00
CA TRP A 135 12.46 -8.73 17.03
C TRP A 135 13.91 -9.13 16.75
N PHE A 136 14.81 -8.17 16.58
CA PHE A 136 16.21 -8.44 16.29
C PHE A 136 16.88 -9.24 17.40
N PHE A 137 16.69 -8.85 18.67
CA PHE A 137 17.22 -9.58 19.84
C PHE A 137 16.68 -11.02 19.94
N ASN A 138 15.47 -11.29 19.45
CA ASN A 138 14.90 -12.63 19.41
C ASN A 138 15.27 -13.45 18.18
N SER A 139 15.75 -12.79 17.11
CA SER A 139 16.07 -13.42 15.84
C SER A 139 17.42 -14.15 15.85
N GLN A 140 17.69 -14.90 14.78
CA GLN A 140 19.00 -15.52 14.53
C GLN A 140 20.13 -14.52 14.24
N TYR A 141 19.81 -13.24 14.04
CA TYR A 141 20.79 -12.20 13.69
C TYR A 141 21.45 -11.56 14.91
N PHE A 142 21.02 -11.91 16.12
CA PHE A 142 21.57 -11.41 17.38
C PHE A 142 22.14 -12.54 18.25
N GLY A 143 23.23 -12.24 18.96
CA GLY A 143 23.89 -13.17 19.88
C GLY A 143 24.82 -14.20 19.24
N TYR A 144 24.83 -14.31 17.92
CA TYR A 144 25.78 -15.13 17.16
C TYR A 144 26.57 -14.27 16.18
N HIS A 145 27.90 -14.36 16.22
CA HIS A 145 28.81 -13.75 15.26
C HIS A 145 30.18 -14.39 15.39
N GLN A 146 30.91 -14.58 14.29
CA GLN A 146 32.23 -15.21 14.31
C GLN A 146 33.20 -14.53 15.29
N HIS A 147 33.16 -13.19 15.40
CA HIS A 147 33.95 -12.45 16.40
C HIS A 147 33.63 -12.86 17.85
N ILE A 148 32.36 -13.12 18.17
CA ILE A 148 31.94 -13.58 19.49
C ILE A 148 32.49 -14.98 19.73
N ASP A 149 32.34 -15.89 18.75
CA ASP A 149 32.81 -17.27 18.86
C ASP A 149 34.33 -17.33 19.11
N TYR A 150 35.12 -16.57 18.35
CA TYR A 150 36.58 -16.57 18.46
C TYR A 150 37.08 -16.00 19.79
N VAL A 151 36.48 -14.91 20.26
CA VAL A 151 36.87 -14.30 21.54
C VAL A 151 36.42 -15.18 22.71
N ASN A 152 35.19 -15.70 22.68
CA ASN A 152 34.68 -16.52 23.77
C ASN A 152 35.33 -17.91 23.83
N HIS A 153 35.66 -18.52 22.69
CA HIS A 153 36.46 -19.74 22.68
C HIS A 153 37.78 -19.51 23.40
N TYR A 154 38.52 -18.44 23.05
CA TYR A 154 39.78 -18.10 23.70
C TYR A 154 39.64 -17.78 25.21
N ILE A 155 38.56 -17.10 25.60
CA ILE A 155 38.26 -16.86 27.02
C ILE A 155 38.11 -18.19 27.77
N ASN A 156 37.39 -19.15 27.18
CA ASN A 156 37.01 -20.41 27.81
C ASN A 156 38.13 -21.46 27.79
N THR A 157 38.87 -21.60 26.69
CA THR A 157 39.87 -22.67 26.50
C THR A 157 41.31 -22.18 26.62
N GLY A 158 41.55 -20.88 26.41
CA GLY A 158 42.90 -20.34 26.24
C GLY A 158 43.53 -20.62 24.87
N GLU A 159 42.80 -21.29 23.97
CA GLU A 159 43.27 -21.65 22.63
C GLU A 159 42.67 -20.72 21.57
N LYS A 160 43.47 -20.34 20.57
CA LYS A 160 43.00 -19.52 19.45
C LYS A 160 42.37 -20.42 18.39
N LEU A 161 41.21 -20.04 17.87
CA LEU A 161 40.63 -20.69 16.69
C LEU A 161 41.44 -20.37 15.42
N PRO A 162 41.36 -21.21 14.36
CA PRO A 162 42.14 -21.03 13.13
C PRO A 162 41.93 -19.65 12.49
N ILE A 163 42.97 -18.80 12.51
CA ILE A 163 42.88 -17.39 12.09
C ILE A 163 42.61 -17.25 10.59
N GLU A 164 42.99 -18.25 9.80
CA GLU A 164 42.79 -18.29 8.35
C GLU A 164 41.30 -18.35 8.00
N LYS A 165 40.47 -18.90 8.90
CA LYS A 165 39.01 -18.99 8.75
C LYS A 165 38.28 -17.74 9.26
N TYR A 166 38.98 -16.76 9.84
CA TYR A 166 38.38 -15.54 10.35
C TYR A 166 38.16 -14.52 9.22
N ASN A 167 36.90 -14.15 8.99
CA ASN A 167 36.46 -13.33 7.87
C ASN A 167 36.48 -11.82 8.15
N PHE A 168 36.91 -11.41 9.35
CA PHE A 168 36.90 -10.03 9.78
C PHE A 168 38.32 -9.56 10.13
N ASP A 169 38.44 -8.37 10.71
CA ASP A 169 39.72 -7.73 11.00
C ASP A 169 40.56 -8.54 12.01
N ARG A 170 41.60 -9.19 11.51
CA ARG A 170 42.52 -10.06 12.28
C ARG A 170 43.32 -9.27 13.31
N ASN A 171 43.83 -8.09 12.94
CA ASN A 171 44.59 -7.22 13.85
C ASN A 171 43.74 -6.81 15.06
N TYR A 172 42.45 -6.56 14.84
CA TYR A 172 41.52 -6.28 15.93
C TYR A 172 41.30 -7.47 16.85
N LEU A 173 41.19 -8.67 16.27
CA LEU A 173 40.98 -9.90 17.02
C LEU A 173 42.21 -10.19 17.90
N ASP A 174 43.42 -10.04 17.38
CA ASP A 174 44.65 -10.20 18.17
C ASP A 174 44.75 -9.17 19.30
N LYS A 175 44.38 -7.91 19.03
CA LYS A 175 44.27 -6.90 20.11
C LYS A 175 43.30 -7.35 21.21
N LYS A 176 42.21 -8.02 20.84
CA LYS A 176 41.25 -8.56 21.82
C LYS A 176 41.80 -9.74 22.61
N TYR A 177 42.61 -10.60 22.00
CA TYR A 177 43.31 -11.65 22.73
C TYR A 177 44.29 -11.06 23.76
N ILE A 178 45.06 -10.04 23.37
CA ILE A 178 45.95 -9.30 24.29
C ILE A 178 45.17 -8.65 25.43
N ASP A 179 44.00 -8.04 25.14
CA ASP A 179 43.12 -7.48 26.17
C ASP A 179 42.65 -8.56 27.16
N VAL A 180 42.35 -9.77 26.70
CA VAL A 180 41.96 -10.93 27.53
C VAL A 180 43.13 -11.36 28.41
N ASP A 181 44.32 -11.51 27.85
CA ASP A 181 45.53 -11.91 28.61
C ASP A 181 45.90 -10.88 29.67
N SER A 182 45.82 -9.59 29.34
CA SER A 182 46.05 -8.49 30.29
C SER A 182 45.05 -8.48 31.45
N ARG A 183 43.82 -8.95 31.23
CA ARG A 183 42.81 -9.08 32.29
C ARG A 183 43.03 -10.33 33.13
N LYS A 184 43.39 -11.46 32.50
CA LYS A 184 43.77 -12.69 33.21
C LYS A 184 44.95 -12.44 34.14
N SER A 185 45.97 -11.72 33.69
CA SER A 185 47.15 -11.38 34.52
C SER A 185 46.83 -10.43 35.67
N LYS A 186 45.75 -9.64 35.57
CA LYS A 186 45.25 -8.77 36.65
C LYS A 186 44.18 -9.42 37.52
N SER A 187 43.92 -10.72 37.36
CA SER A 187 42.86 -11.47 38.05
C SER A 187 41.48 -10.82 37.93
N MET A 188 41.23 -10.11 36.81
CA MET A 188 39.94 -9.47 36.56
C MET A 188 38.95 -10.47 35.96
N PRO A 189 37.70 -10.53 36.42
CA PRO A 189 36.71 -11.45 35.89
C PRO A 189 36.43 -11.16 34.40
N ILE A 190 36.48 -12.22 33.58
CA ILE A 190 36.18 -12.17 32.15
C ILE A 190 34.91 -12.99 31.90
N ASN A 191 33.86 -12.32 31.44
CA ASN A 191 32.56 -12.95 31.21
C ASN A 191 32.30 -13.12 29.70
N GLY A 192 32.05 -14.35 29.25
CA GLY A 192 31.72 -14.67 27.84
C GLY A 192 30.45 -14.01 27.30
N PHE A 193 29.55 -13.53 28.18
CA PHE A 193 28.36 -12.77 27.81
C PHE A 193 28.63 -11.28 27.57
N THR A 194 29.85 -10.79 27.86
CA THR A 194 30.17 -9.34 27.88
C THR A 194 29.97 -8.70 26.52
N LEU A 195 30.45 -9.33 25.44
CA LEU A 195 30.37 -8.78 24.09
C LEU A 195 28.91 -8.59 23.64
N VAL A 196 28.07 -9.60 23.87
CA VAL A 196 26.64 -9.57 23.51
C VAL A 196 25.89 -8.55 24.37
N SER A 197 26.20 -8.47 25.67
CA SER A 197 25.59 -7.49 26.57
C SER A 197 25.96 -6.04 26.19
N GLN A 198 27.23 -5.78 25.87
CA GLN A 198 27.68 -4.47 25.40
C GLN A 198 27.05 -4.09 24.05
N TRP A 199 26.82 -5.07 23.19
CA TRP A 199 26.14 -4.87 21.92
C TRP A 199 24.65 -4.52 22.12
N TYR A 200 23.96 -5.28 22.97
CA TYR A 200 22.58 -5.01 23.39
C TYR A 200 22.41 -3.58 23.93
N TYR A 201 23.22 -3.19 24.93
CA TYR A 201 23.14 -1.85 25.52
C TYR A 201 23.57 -0.74 24.56
N GLY A 202 24.49 -1.02 23.62
CA GLY A 202 24.83 -0.08 22.55
C GLY A 202 23.63 0.26 21.65
N ILE A 203 22.82 -0.75 21.29
CA ILE A 203 21.60 -0.55 20.52
C ILE A 203 20.56 0.23 21.34
N LEU A 204 20.34 -0.12 22.61
CA LEU A 204 19.39 0.61 23.46
C LEU A 204 19.81 2.08 23.67
N PHE A 205 21.11 2.33 23.86
CA PHE A 205 21.62 3.69 24.00
C PHE A 205 21.38 4.53 22.74
N LEU A 206 21.56 3.96 21.54
CA LEU A 206 21.22 4.63 20.28
C LEU A 206 19.74 4.99 20.20
N ILE A 207 18.84 4.12 20.67
CA ILE A 207 17.41 4.39 20.71
C ILE A 207 17.11 5.56 21.66
N CYS A 208 17.69 5.57 22.86
CA CYS A 208 17.53 6.69 23.80
C CYS A 208 18.02 8.01 23.20
N LYS A 209 19.19 8.01 22.55
CA LYS A 209 19.73 9.20 21.89
C LYS A 209 18.85 9.68 20.74
N GLU A 210 18.36 8.75 19.89
CA GLU A 210 17.48 9.06 18.77
C GLU A 210 16.12 9.63 19.20
N LEU A 211 15.61 9.16 20.33
CA LEU A 211 14.32 9.57 20.90
C LEU A 211 14.44 10.70 21.94
N LYS A 212 15.66 11.19 22.20
CA LYS A 212 15.96 12.19 23.24
C LYS A 212 15.43 11.78 24.63
N LEU A 213 15.49 10.49 24.94
CA LEU A 213 15.10 9.92 26.23
C LEU A 213 16.22 10.07 27.26
N SER A 214 15.87 9.94 28.53
CA SER A 214 16.86 9.89 29.61
C SER A 214 17.88 8.75 29.40
N THR A 215 19.14 9.04 29.71
CA THR A 215 20.25 8.07 29.69
C THR A 215 20.83 7.81 31.08
N SER A 216 20.11 8.18 32.14
CA SER A 216 20.56 8.06 33.56
C SER A 216 20.89 6.63 34.01
N HIS A 217 20.25 5.63 33.40
CA HIS A 217 20.48 4.21 33.70
C HIS A 217 21.64 3.59 32.91
N PHE A 218 22.36 4.38 32.10
CA PHE A 218 23.54 3.95 31.38
C PHE A 218 24.81 4.47 32.06
N ASN A 219 25.87 3.67 32.05
CA ASN A 219 27.16 4.08 32.58
C ASN A 219 27.86 5.00 31.57
N ILE A 220 27.69 6.30 31.77
CA ILE A 220 28.35 7.36 31.00
C ILE A 220 29.32 8.08 31.93
N SER A 221 30.58 8.18 31.51
CA SER A 221 31.58 9.00 32.18
C SER A 221 32.34 9.81 31.15
N ILE A 222 32.84 10.97 31.58
CA ILE A 222 33.72 11.81 30.77
C ILE A 222 35.10 11.74 31.41
N LYS A 223 36.12 11.41 30.61
CA LYS A 223 37.52 11.40 31.04
C LYS A 223 38.38 11.90 29.89
N ASP A 224 39.29 12.84 30.17
CA ASP A 224 40.20 13.43 29.18
C ASP A 224 39.42 13.87 27.92
N HIS A 225 38.35 14.66 28.07
CA HIS A 225 37.47 15.14 26.98
C HIS A 225 36.75 14.06 26.15
N ARG A 226 36.83 12.78 26.54
CA ARG A 226 36.13 11.67 25.86
C ARG A 226 34.95 11.16 26.67
N GLU A 227 33.85 10.90 25.98
CA GLU A 227 32.66 10.26 26.53
C GLU A 227 32.77 8.72 26.44
N TYR A 228 32.62 8.05 27.57
CA TYR A 228 32.64 6.58 27.69
C TYR A 228 31.23 6.03 27.93
N ASN A 229 30.37 6.16 26.94
CA ASN A 229 29.02 5.58 26.94
C ASN A 229 29.03 4.10 26.46
N PRO A 230 27.87 3.42 26.33
CA PRO A 230 27.80 2.02 25.87
C PRO A 230 28.38 1.75 24.47
N LEU A 231 28.39 2.72 23.56
CA LEU A 231 28.81 2.50 22.17
C LEU A 231 30.32 2.31 21.96
N PRO A 232 31.22 3.15 22.55
CA PRO A 232 32.65 2.86 22.54
C PRO A 232 32.99 1.50 23.16
N LYS A 233 32.17 1.01 24.11
CA LYS A 233 32.32 -0.31 24.73
C LYS A 233 31.88 -1.44 23.80
N THR A 234 30.92 -1.21 22.89
CA THR A 234 30.53 -2.18 21.88
C THR A 234 31.67 -2.43 20.90
N SER A 235 32.01 -3.70 20.68
CA SER A 235 33.03 -4.11 19.72
C SER A 235 32.74 -3.53 18.33
N ARG A 236 33.78 -3.00 17.65
CA ARG A 236 33.63 -2.43 16.31
C ARG A 236 33.06 -3.40 15.27
N GLN A 237 33.27 -4.70 15.47
CA GLN A 237 32.72 -5.75 14.59
C GLN A 237 31.21 -5.94 14.77
N LEU A 238 30.67 -5.58 15.95
CA LEU A 238 29.26 -5.75 16.28
C LEU A 238 28.46 -4.45 16.11
N ARG A 239 29.10 -3.28 16.21
CA ARG A 239 28.46 -1.97 16.04
C ARG A 239 27.62 -1.83 14.75
N PRO A 240 28.09 -2.30 13.57
CA PRO A 240 27.28 -2.27 12.34
C PRO A 240 26.04 -3.17 12.38
N LEU A 241 26.01 -4.18 13.25
CA LEU A 241 24.94 -5.16 13.31
C LEU A 241 23.81 -4.60 14.17
N ALA A 242 22.92 -3.82 13.58
CA ALA A 242 21.78 -3.19 14.26
C ALA A 242 20.48 -3.48 13.48
N PRO A 243 19.31 -3.39 14.13
CA PRO A 243 18.02 -3.61 13.45
C PRO A 243 17.67 -2.54 12.42
N PHE A 244 18.32 -1.38 12.50
CA PHE A 244 18.11 -0.22 11.64
C PHE A 244 19.41 0.22 10.97
N LYS A 245 19.26 0.96 9.87
CA LYS A 245 20.40 1.53 9.14
C LYS A 245 21.13 2.57 9.98
N LEU A 246 22.47 2.50 9.98
CA LEU A 246 23.36 3.34 10.79
C LEU A 246 24.33 4.15 9.93
N ILE A 247 24.56 5.40 10.35
CA ILE A 247 25.52 6.32 9.76
C ILE A 247 26.56 6.70 10.82
N GLU A 248 27.83 6.53 10.47
CA GLU A 248 28.98 6.99 11.24
C GLU A 248 29.61 8.19 10.52
N CYS A 249 29.82 9.28 11.25
CA CYS A 249 30.58 10.44 10.79
C CYS A 249 31.86 10.54 11.63
N ASP A 250 33.01 10.31 11.01
CA ASP A 250 34.32 10.20 11.66
C ASP A 250 35.25 11.33 11.22
N ILE A 251 36.13 11.81 12.09
CA ILE A 251 37.12 12.83 11.75
C ILE A 251 38.19 12.22 10.83
N LYS A 252 38.36 12.78 9.62
CA LYS A 252 39.42 12.37 8.70
C LYS A 252 40.76 12.84 9.23
N SER A 253 41.73 11.91 9.31
CA SER A 253 43.11 12.22 9.67
C SER A 253 43.22 13.11 10.92
N ALA A 254 42.50 12.76 12.00
CA ALA A 254 42.40 13.58 13.21
C ALA A 254 43.77 14.08 13.72
N PHE A 255 44.74 13.17 13.87
CA PHE A 255 46.09 13.48 14.34
C PHE A 255 46.80 14.51 13.45
N PRO A 256 47.05 14.25 12.14
CA PRO A 256 47.62 15.26 11.25
C PRO A 256 46.87 16.60 11.27
N THR A 257 45.54 16.57 11.29
CA THR A 257 44.71 17.78 11.25
C THR A 257 44.94 18.66 12.46
N PHE A 258 44.95 18.10 13.68
CA PHE A 258 45.15 18.90 14.88
C PHE A 258 46.58 19.41 15.02
N LEU A 259 47.57 18.65 14.57
CA LEU A 259 48.96 19.12 14.58
C LEU A 259 49.20 20.25 13.57
N ASP A 260 48.57 20.20 12.40
CA ASP A 260 48.56 21.31 11.44
C ASP A 260 47.97 22.58 12.04
N ILE A 261 46.84 22.45 12.76
CA ILE A 261 46.17 23.59 13.41
C ILE A 261 47.08 24.26 14.43
N GLU A 262 47.80 23.46 15.21
CA GLU A 262 48.68 23.96 16.27
C GLU A 262 49.96 24.60 15.71
N THR A 263 50.55 23.99 14.69
CA THR A 263 51.84 24.42 14.12
C THR A 263 51.69 25.42 12.97
N GLY A 264 50.46 25.69 12.52
CA GLY A 264 50.18 26.44 11.29
C GLY A 264 50.61 25.70 10.01
N ALA A 265 50.94 24.40 10.10
CA ALA A 265 51.29 23.59 8.94
C ALA A 265 50.05 23.27 8.08
N ASN A 266 50.30 22.79 6.86
CA ASN A 266 49.27 22.35 5.92
C ASN A 266 49.68 21.00 5.29
N LEU A 267 49.92 20.01 6.15
CA LEU A 267 50.46 18.70 5.80
C LEU A 267 49.46 17.56 6.01
N LYS A 268 48.25 17.82 6.52
CA LYS A 268 47.30 16.78 6.97
C LYS A 268 47.00 15.69 5.94
N ASP A 269 47.03 16.05 4.66
CA ASP A 269 46.78 15.15 3.54
C ASP A 269 48.06 14.47 3.01
N ASP A 270 49.23 15.04 3.33
CA ASP A 270 50.54 14.66 2.81
C ASP A 270 51.38 13.85 3.80
N ILE A 271 51.20 13.97 5.12
CA ILE A 271 52.00 13.27 6.14
C ILE A 271 52.15 11.77 5.83
N TYR A 272 51.04 11.10 5.53
CA TYR A 272 51.09 9.67 5.26
C TYR A 272 51.78 9.36 3.92
N ASN A 273 51.64 10.22 2.92
CA ASN A 273 52.33 10.05 1.63
C ASN A 273 53.84 10.24 1.81
N ASN A 274 54.25 11.25 2.58
CA ASN A 274 55.64 11.52 2.92
C ASN A 274 56.26 10.32 3.64
N LEU A 275 55.58 9.77 4.65
CA LEU A 275 56.05 8.57 5.35
C LEU A 275 56.11 7.32 4.46
N MET A 276 55.18 7.16 3.53
CA MET A 276 55.26 6.07 2.54
C MET A 276 56.52 6.18 1.69
N LEU A 277 56.85 7.39 1.23
CA LEU A 277 58.03 7.66 0.41
C LEU A 277 59.34 7.49 1.20
N THR A 278 59.40 8.07 2.40
CA THR A 278 60.63 8.08 3.21
C THR A 278 60.93 6.73 3.87
N LYS A 279 59.90 5.95 4.25
CA LYS A 279 60.06 4.66 4.94
C LYS A 279 59.80 3.44 4.06
N GLY A 280 59.31 3.61 2.83
CA GLY A 280 59.00 2.49 1.94
C GLY A 280 57.86 1.60 2.45
N ILE A 281 56.89 2.19 3.16
CA ILE A 281 55.76 1.46 3.80
C ILE A 281 54.44 1.79 3.11
N THR A 282 53.41 0.98 3.39
CA THR A 282 52.05 1.25 2.90
C THR A 282 51.38 2.40 3.68
N ARG A 283 50.34 3.02 3.11
CA ARG A 283 49.57 4.09 3.79
C ARG A 283 49.02 3.66 5.15
N SER A 284 48.56 2.42 5.26
CA SER A 284 48.03 1.86 6.51
C SER A 284 49.12 1.73 7.57
N GLU A 285 50.30 1.26 7.17
CA GLU A 285 51.47 1.18 8.05
C GLU A 285 51.98 2.57 8.44
N ALA A 286 52.00 3.53 7.51
CA ALA A 286 52.35 4.92 7.79
C ALA A 286 51.42 5.54 8.84
N LYS A 287 50.11 5.32 8.71
CA LYS A 287 49.12 5.79 9.71
C LYS A 287 49.34 5.14 11.08
N ILE A 288 49.63 3.84 11.13
CA ILE A 288 49.94 3.13 12.37
C ILE A 288 51.20 3.72 13.00
N LEU A 289 52.29 3.84 12.22
CA LEU A 289 53.58 4.36 12.66
C LEU A 289 53.44 5.78 13.24
N PHE A 290 52.77 6.68 12.50
CA PHE A 290 52.53 8.05 12.93
C PHE A 290 51.78 8.12 14.26
N ASN A 291 50.67 7.39 14.37
CA ASN A 291 49.89 7.33 15.60
C ASN A 291 50.69 6.70 16.75
N THR A 292 51.51 5.69 16.49
CA THR A 292 52.34 5.04 17.51
C THR A 292 53.41 5.98 18.05
N ILE A 293 54.06 6.78 17.20
CA ILE A 293 55.09 7.72 17.63
C ILE A 293 54.48 8.91 18.35
N CYS A 294 53.38 9.47 17.84
CA CYS A 294 52.71 10.62 18.46
C CYS A 294 52.00 10.26 19.77
N ASN A 295 51.52 9.02 19.94
CA ASN A 295 50.76 8.57 21.11
C ASN A 295 51.44 7.40 21.84
N SER A 296 52.76 7.45 22.01
CA SER A 296 53.51 6.33 22.57
C SER A 296 53.41 6.24 24.10
N GLY A 297 53.10 7.34 24.80
CA GLY A 297 53.10 7.45 26.28
C GLY A 297 54.48 7.26 26.93
N LYS A 298 55.46 6.77 26.18
CA LYS A 298 56.89 6.65 26.45
C LYS A 298 57.62 7.01 25.17
N TYR A 299 57.86 8.30 24.98
CA TYR A 299 58.51 8.79 23.76
C TYR A 299 59.96 8.31 23.69
N LYS A 300 60.50 8.25 22.47
CA LYS A 300 61.93 7.97 22.28
C LYS A 300 62.74 9.23 22.67
N SER A 301 63.99 9.33 22.24
CA SER A 301 64.74 10.56 22.48
C SER A 301 64.15 11.72 21.66
N LYS A 302 64.39 12.97 22.09
CA LYS A 302 63.92 14.16 21.38
C LYS A 302 64.42 14.17 19.94
N GLU A 303 65.69 13.81 19.74
CA GLU A 303 66.35 13.78 18.43
C GLU A 303 65.69 12.75 17.49
N PHE A 304 65.27 11.60 18.03
CA PHE A 304 64.55 10.61 17.23
C PHE A 304 63.18 11.15 16.79
N THR A 305 62.44 11.77 17.72
CA THR A 305 61.09 12.27 17.43
C THR A 305 61.12 13.48 16.50
N GLU A 306 62.12 14.34 16.63
CA GLU A 306 62.38 15.46 15.72
C GLU A 306 62.67 14.96 14.30
N ALA A 307 63.62 14.03 14.14
CA ALA A 307 63.92 13.41 12.85
C ALA A 307 62.69 12.75 12.22
N PHE A 308 61.82 12.15 13.04
CA PHE A 308 60.56 11.60 12.58
C PHE A 308 59.57 12.66 12.06
N PHE A 309 59.47 13.82 12.73
CA PHE A 309 58.60 14.91 12.25
C PHE A 309 59.15 15.54 10.95
N LEU A 310 60.47 15.64 10.81
CA LEU A 310 61.10 16.02 9.54
C LEU A 310 60.77 15.03 8.42
N ASP A 311 60.82 13.72 8.70
CA ASP A 311 60.39 12.67 7.75
C ASP A 311 58.90 12.76 7.36
N CYS A 312 58.07 13.37 8.22
CA CYS A 312 56.65 13.65 7.93
C CYS A 312 56.46 14.91 7.07
N GLY A 313 57.51 15.73 6.89
CA GLY A 313 57.50 16.96 6.11
C GLY A 313 57.37 18.25 6.92
N TYR A 314 57.37 18.19 8.26
CA TYR A 314 57.41 19.39 9.09
C TYR A 314 58.76 20.10 8.96
N THR A 315 58.77 21.42 9.18
CA THR A 315 60.01 22.21 9.28
C THR A 315 60.68 22.00 10.65
N ASP A 316 61.94 22.45 10.80
CA ASP A 316 62.64 22.40 12.09
C ASP A 316 61.90 23.17 13.19
N GLU A 317 61.36 24.36 12.86
CA GLU A 317 60.59 25.20 13.78
C GLU A 317 59.30 24.47 14.23
N GLN A 318 58.52 23.96 13.28
CA GLN A 318 57.29 23.21 13.58
C GLN A 318 57.59 21.92 14.35
N SER A 319 58.69 21.22 14.03
CA SER A 319 59.09 20.02 14.75
C SER A 319 59.45 20.33 16.21
N THR A 320 60.10 21.47 16.45
CA THR A 320 60.40 21.97 17.81
C THR A 320 59.12 22.26 18.59
N ASP A 321 58.12 22.88 17.96
CA ASP A 321 56.82 23.12 18.58
C ASP A 321 56.10 21.80 18.93
N LEU A 322 56.15 20.81 18.04
CA LEU A 322 55.58 19.48 18.29
C LEU A 322 56.30 18.70 19.40
N LEU A 323 57.59 18.96 19.63
CA LEU A 323 58.32 18.39 20.75
C LEU A 323 57.79 18.87 22.10
N TYR A 324 57.17 20.06 22.17
CA TYR A 324 56.48 20.53 23.38
C TYR A 324 55.36 19.55 23.78
N TYR A 325 54.59 19.02 22.84
CA TYR A 325 53.46 18.14 23.17
C TYR A 325 53.88 16.69 23.46
N THR A 326 54.97 16.24 22.86
CA THR A 326 55.48 14.87 23.04
C THR A 326 56.44 14.74 24.23
N HIS A 327 57.25 15.76 24.54
CA HIS A 327 58.32 15.66 25.55
C HIS A 327 58.18 16.63 26.73
N ASN A 328 56.96 17.11 27.02
CA ASN A 328 56.67 17.92 28.20
C ASN A 328 56.05 17.08 29.32
N GLU A 329 56.68 17.08 30.49
CA GLU A 329 56.20 16.32 31.66
C GLU A 329 54.88 16.87 32.24
N LYS A 330 54.58 18.15 32.01
CA LYS A 330 53.39 18.83 32.53
C LYS A 330 52.18 18.72 31.61
N TYR A 331 52.38 18.43 30.33
CA TYR A 331 51.30 18.44 29.34
C TYR A 331 51.32 17.17 28.50
N LYS A 332 50.23 16.38 28.53
CA LYS A 332 50.16 15.12 27.79
C LYS A 332 49.60 15.36 26.40
N PHE A 333 50.31 14.91 25.36
CA PHE A 333 49.83 14.89 23.97
C PHE A 333 48.36 14.44 23.83
N ILE A 334 47.98 13.38 24.54
CA ILE A 334 46.62 12.83 24.48
C ILE A 334 45.56 13.83 24.96
N SER A 335 45.87 14.70 25.93
CA SER A 335 44.92 15.69 26.44
C SER A 335 44.66 16.80 25.42
N PHE A 336 45.69 17.26 24.71
CA PHE A 336 45.52 18.20 23.58
C PHE A 336 44.66 17.58 22.48
N MET A 337 44.99 16.34 22.10
CA MET A 337 44.28 15.62 21.06
C MET A 337 42.78 15.47 21.35
N THR A 338 42.43 15.08 22.57
CA THR A 338 41.03 14.81 22.91
C THR A 338 40.20 16.08 23.10
N ASP A 339 40.82 17.20 23.49
CA ASP A 339 40.17 18.51 23.53
C ASP A 339 39.81 19.01 22.11
N GLN A 340 40.72 18.84 21.15
CA GLN A 340 40.46 19.14 19.75
C GLN A 340 39.38 18.21 19.15
N GLU A 341 39.40 16.91 19.48
CA GLU A 341 38.34 15.96 19.10
C GLU A 341 36.97 16.42 19.62
N GLU A 342 36.89 16.82 20.88
CA GLU A 342 35.65 17.32 21.51
C GLU A 342 35.13 18.56 20.80
N THR A 343 36.00 19.54 20.57
CA THR A 343 35.64 20.78 19.88
C THR A 343 35.12 20.51 18.46
N ALA A 344 35.82 19.68 17.69
CA ALA A 344 35.44 19.33 16.32
C ALA A 344 34.08 18.59 16.29
N ILE A 345 33.88 17.60 17.18
CA ILE A 345 32.62 16.84 17.27
C ILE A 345 31.46 17.76 17.66
N ASN A 346 31.64 18.62 18.67
CA ASN A 346 30.58 19.50 19.16
C ASN A 346 30.16 20.50 18.08
N ASN A 347 31.12 21.08 17.35
CA ASN A 347 30.84 21.95 16.21
C ASN A 347 30.10 21.21 15.09
N PHE A 348 30.56 20.00 14.74
CA PHE A 348 29.91 19.16 13.73
C PHE A 348 28.46 18.81 14.09
N VAL A 349 28.23 18.42 15.35
CA VAL A 349 26.90 18.08 15.86
C VAL A 349 25.97 19.30 15.86
N SER A 350 26.46 20.45 16.30
CA SER A 350 25.68 21.69 16.37
C SER A 350 25.26 22.17 14.97
N ILE A 351 26.23 22.31 14.06
CA ILE A 351 26.01 22.84 12.70
C ILE A 351 25.09 21.94 11.86
N ASN A 352 25.17 20.62 12.04
CA ASN A 352 24.36 19.65 11.30
C ASN A 352 23.10 19.19 12.04
N ASN A 353 22.77 19.78 13.19
CA ASN A 353 21.60 19.40 14.01
C ASN A 353 21.55 17.89 14.35
N LEU A 354 22.70 17.34 14.74
CA LEU A 354 22.87 15.90 15.05
C LEU A 354 22.91 15.61 16.56
N GLN A 355 22.20 16.39 17.39
CA GLN A 355 22.18 16.19 18.85
C GLN A 355 21.57 14.84 19.25
N ARG A 356 20.79 14.24 18.35
CA ARG A 356 20.27 12.86 18.43
C ARG A 356 21.33 11.78 18.22
N GLY A 357 22.50 12.16 17.71
CA GLY A 357 23.63 11.27 17.52
C GLY A 357 24.31 10.92 18.82
N ALA A 358 24.93 9.76 18.84
CA ALA A 358 25.68 9.24 19.96
C ALA A 358 27.18 9.36 19.68
N ARG A 359 27.92 9.93 20.64
CA ARG A 359 29.34 10.20 20.52
C ARG A 359 30.16 8.92 20.68
N LEU A 360 31.07 8.66 19.74
CA LEU A 360 32.21 7.75 19.89
C LEU A 360 33.44 8.59 20.33
N HIS A 361 34.66 8.06 20.24
CA HIS A 361 35.84 8.86 20.59
C HIS A 361 36.06 10.02 19.61
N ASP A 362 36.17 9.68 18.33
CA ASP A 362 36.51 10.55 17.20
C ASP A 362 35.37 10.64 16.16
N ALA A 363 34.21 10.05 16.47
CA ALA A 363 33.09 9.95 15.54
C ALA A 363 31.74 10.19 16.21
N VAL A 364 30.71 10.41 15.39
CA VAL A 364 29.30 10.48 15.78
C VAL A 364 28.54 9.40 15.04
N LEU A 365 27.81 8.57 15.78
CA LEU A 365 26.98 7.48 15.25
C LEU A 365 25.49 7.79 15.46
N PHE A 366 24.68 7.64 14.42
CA PHE A 366 23.24 7.88 14.51
C PHE A 366 22.43 6.97 13.58
N ILE A 367 21.14 6.84 13.88
CA ILE A 367 20.20 6.06 13.08
C ILE A 367 19.85 6.85 11.81
N ASP A 368 19.91 6.21 10.64
CA ASP A 368 19.57 6.85 9.37
C ASP A 368 18.07 7.12 9.29
N ASP A 369 17.69 8.37 9.50
CA ASP A 369 16.33 8.91 9.31
C ASP A 369 16.19 9.60 7.93
N LYS A 370 17.14 9.36 7.02
CA LYS A 370 17.31 9.99 5.70
C LYS A 370 17.77 11.44 5.72
N THR A 371 17.95 12.07 6.89
CA THR A 371 18.64 13.36 7.00
C THR A 371 20.14 13.12 6.97
N LYS A 372 20.83 13.75 6.01
CA LYS A 372 22.29 13.67 5.88
C LYS A 372 22.91 15.00 6.33
N PRO A 373 24.05 14.97 7.04
CA PRO A 373 24.81 16.18 7.32
C PRO A 373 25.18 16.88 6.01
N GLN A 374 25.01 18.19 5.97
CA GLN A 374 25.27 19.02 4.79
C GLN A 374 26.66 19.65 4.85
N ILE A 375 27.18 19.90 6.07
CA ILE A 375 28.45 20.58 6.29
C ILE A 375 29.42 19.59 6.93
N LEU A 376 30.37 19.09 6.12
CA LEU A 376 31.37 18.12 6.57
C LEU A 376 32.66 18.75 7.06
N ARG A 377 32.93 20.01 6.72
CA ARG A 377 34.11 20.74 7.18
C ARG A 377 33.71 21.71 8.28
N VAL A 378 34.34 21.62 9.44
CA VAL A 378 33.99 22.41 10.62
C VAL A 378 35.23 23.00 11.29
N HIS A 379 35.03 24.05 12.08
CA HIS A 379 36.09 24.57 12.95
C HIS A 379 36.58 23.47 13.91
N PRO A 380 37.89 23.33 14.16
CA PRO A 380 39.01 24.19 13.74
C PRO A 380 39.69 23.78 12.41
N ASN A 381 38.96 23.49 11.33
CA ASN A 381 39.45 23.01 10.01
C ASN A 381 39.50 21.47 9.86
N CYS A 382 38.55 20.79 10.50
CA CYS A 382 38.42 19.34 10.46
C CYS A 382 37.42 18.90 9.39
N ASP A 383 37.77 17.86 8.63
CA ASP A 383 36.89 17.24 7.65
C ASP A 383 36.30 15.94 8.22
N PHE A 384 34.98 15.80 8.14
CA PHE A 384 34.29 14.57 8.52
C PHE A 384 34.08 13.66 7.30
N GLY A 385 34.34 12.37 7.50
CA GLY A 385 33.97 11.30 6.57
C GLY A 385 32.62 10.71 6.95
N LEU A 386 31.72 10.55 5.98
CA LEU A 386 30.43 9.90 6.17
C LEU A 386 30.50 8.45 5.70
N LYS A 387 30.11 7.51 6.56
CA LYS A 387 30.12 6.08 6.28
C LYS A 387 28.79 5.43 6.67
N GLU A 388 28.20 4.68 5.74
CA GLU A 388 27.11 3.77 6.06
C GLU A 388 27.69 2.49 6.66
N LEU A 389 27.33 2.16 7.90
CA LEU A 389 27.91 0.99 8.57
C LEU A 389 27.28 -0.32 8.11
N ASN A 390 25.99 -0.29 7.76
CA ASN A 390 25.24 -1.47 7.37
C ASN A 390 24.29 -1.15 6.21
N ARG A 391 23.87 -2.21 5.51
CA ARG A 391 22.96 -2.12 4.37
C ARG A 391 21.73 -2.98 4.60
N PRO A 392 20.54 -2.53 4.17
CA PRO A 392 19.35 -3.37 4.22
C PRO A 392 19.53 -4.66 3.43
N VAL A 393 19.02 -5.75 3.99
CA VAL A 393 18.93 -7.05 3.33
C VAL A 393 17.68 -7.07 2.46
N ILE A 394 17.90 -7.03 1.15
CA ILE A 394 16.83 -6.97 0.16
C ILE A 394 16.51 -8.39 -0.28
N ARG A 395 15.27 -8.84 -0.09
CA ARG A 395 14.76 -10.13 -0.56
C ARG A 395 13.50 -9.89 -1.38
N GLU A 396 13.48 -10.43 -2.60
CA GLU A 396 12.26 -10.47 -3.38
C GLU A 396 11.37 -11.61 -2.88
N ASN A 397 10.08 -11.33 -2.76
CA ASN A 397 9.06 -12.34 -2.54
C ASN A 397 7.72 -11.86 -3.09
N PHE A 398 6.85 -12.82 -3.37
CA PHE A 398 5.48 -12.55 -3.78
C PHE A 398 4.56 -13.65 -3.28
N TYR A 399 3.41 -13.28 -2.74
CA TYR A 399 2.28 -14.19 -2.52
C TYR A 399 0.96 -13.44 -2.46
N LEU A 400 -0.16 -14.17 -2.50
CA LEU A 400 -1.51 -13.59 -2.34
C LEU A 400 -1.99 -13.74 -0.90
N SER A 401 -2.55 -12.67 -0.36
CA SER A 401 -3.19 -12.66 0.95
C SER A 401 -4.69 -12.98 0.88
N ASP A 402 -5.26 -13.34 2.04
CA ASP A 402 -6.71 -13.53 2.27
C ASP A 402 -7.47 -12.19 2.39
N LYS A 403 -6.93 -11.09 1.84
CA LYS A 403 -7.53 -9.76 1.98
C LYS A 403 -8.82 -9.68 1.18
N ARG A 404 -9.91 -9.31 1.85
CA ARG A 404 -11.13 -8.87 1.18
C ARG A 404 -10.90 -7.47 0.64
N LEU A 405 -11.01 -7.32 -0.67
CA LEU A 405 -10.79 -6.05 -1.34
C LEU A 405 -12.12 -5.26 -1.34
N PRO A 406 -12.05 -3.94 -1.13
CA PRO A 406 -13.25 -3.13 -0.87
C PRO A 406 -14.18 -3.01 -2.07
N TYR A 407 -13.66 -3.22 -3.27
CA TYR A 407 -14.36 -3.04 -4.54
C TYR A 407 -14.07 -4.20 -5.49
N ALA A 408 -14.96 -4.42 -6.45
CA ALA A 408 -14.83 -5.47 -7.48
C ALA A 408 -13.69 -5.18 -8.48
N TYR A 409 -13.34 -3.91 -8.68
CA TYR A 409 -12.23 -3.48 -9.54
C TYR A 409 -11.41 -2.40 -8.86
N ILE A 410 -10.08 -2.54 -8.87
CA ILE A 410 -9.17 -1.50 -8.37
C ILE A 410 -7.98 -1.41 -9.32
N ASN A 411 -7.67 -0.20 -9.77
CA ASN A 411 -6.57 0.07 -10.67
C ASN A 411 -5.23 0.10 -9.90
N SER A 412 -4.15 -0.43 -10.48
CA SER A 412 -2.79 -0.38 -9.94
C SER A 412 -2.19 1.03 -9.87
N LEU A 413 -2.79 2.02 -10.53
CA LEU A 413 -2.38 3.42 -10.45
C LEU A 413 -3.26 4.20 -9.47
N PRO A 414 -2.66 4.93 -8.50
CA PRO A 414 -3.42 5.79 -7.60
C PRO A 414 -4.00 7.01 -8.30
N ASN A 415 -5.15 7.47 -7.83
CA ASN A 415 -5.73 8.74 -8.25
C ASN A 415 -4.85 9.92 -7.77
N GLY A 416 -4.77 10.97 -8.58
CA GLY A 416 -4.04 12.21 -8.22
C GLY A 416 -2.57 12.25 -8.63
N LEU A 417 -2.05 11.22 -9.31
CA LEU A 417 -0.77 11.34 -10.01
C LEU A 417 -0.92 12.26 -11.22
N ASN A 418 -0.04 13.24 -11.35
CA ASN A 418 0.00 14.14 -12.51
C ASN A 418 0.68 13.45 -13.71
N MET A 419 -0.02 12.45 -14.27
CA MET A 419 0.44 11.64 -15.40
C MET A 419 -0.74 11.23 -16.28
N VAL A 420 -0.49 11.11 -17.58
CA VAL A 420 -1.40 10.46 -18.52
C VAL A 420 -1.29 8.94 -18.29
N THR A 421 -2.35 8.34 -17.75
CA THR A 421 -2.38 6.92 -17.38
C THR A 421 -3.20 6.06 -18.34
N LYS A 422 -4.03 6.70 -19.17
CA LYS A 422 -4.89 6.07 -20.16
C LYS A 422 -4.97 6.95 -21.40
N HIS A 423 -4.99 6.32 -22.57
CA HIS A 423 -5.36 6.96 -23.83
C HIS A 423 -6.39 6.08 -24.54
N ASP A 424 -7.49 6.71 -24.93
CA ASP A 424 -8.57 6.07 -25.67
C ASP A 424 -8.40 6.38 -27.15
N PHE A 425 -8.42 5.35 -28.00
CA PHE A 425 -8.43 5.55 -29.45
C PHE A 425 -9.82 6.05 -29.91
N LYS A 426 -10.03 6.13 -31.23
CA LYS A 426 -11.30 6.56 -31.81
C LYS A 426 -12.46 5.80 -31.15
N LYS A 427 -13.25 6.51 -30.34
CA LYS A 427 -14.35 5.90 -29.59
C LYS A 427 -15.37 5.33 -30.59
N PRO A 428 -15.78 4.06 -30.44
CA PRO A 428 -16.84 3.49 -31.24
C PRO A 428 -18.15 4.24 -30.97
N GLN A 429 -19.10 4.09 -31.90
CA GLN A 429 -20.41 4.71 -31.74
C GLN A 429 -21.11 4.18 -30.49
N ILE A 430 -21.79 5.07 -29.77
CA ILE A 430 -22.55 4.72 -28.57
C ILE A 430 -23.81 3.99 -29.00
N LYS A 431 -23.97 2.75 -28.54
CA LYS A 431 -25.20 1.97 -28.71
C LYS A 431 -26.31 2.46 -27.78
N GLY A 432 -25.94 2.85 -26.55
CA GLY A 432 -26.87 3.46 -25.60
C GLY A 432 -26.19 3.78 -24.27
N LYS A 433 -26.89 4.53 -23.42
CA LYS A 433 -26.40 4.97 -22.12
C LYS A 433 -27.48 4.76 -21.06
N THR A 434 -27.09 4.23 -19.91
CA THR A 434 -27.86 4.26 -18.67
C THR A 434 -27.17 5.18 -17.66
N ASP A 435 -27.74 5.33 -16.46
CA ASP A 435 -27.13 6.09 -15.37
C ASP A 435 -25.75 5.52 -14.97
N THR A 436 -25.52 4.23 -15.21
CA THR A 436 -24.37 3.49 -14.73
C THR A 436 -23.36 3.16 -15.84
N PHE A 437 -23.83 2.91 -17.06
CA PHE A 437 -23.01 2.37 -18.16
C PHE A 437 -23.25 3.08 -19.51
N ILE A 438 -22.17 3.23 -20.29
CA ILE A 438 -22.23 3.48 -21.74
C ILE A 438 -21.91 2.15 -22.42
N ILE A 439 -22.81 1.72 -23.30
CA ILE A 439 -22.63 0.55 -24.15
C ILE A 439 -22.30 1.05 -25.55
N TYR A 440 -21.25 0.50 -26.14
CA TYR A 440 -20.82 0.83 -27.50
C TYR A 440 -21.27 -0.26 -28.48
N ILE A 441 -21.29 0.08 -29.78
CA ILE A 441 -21.62 -0.88 -30.85
C ILE A 441 -20.51 -1.92 -31.00
N ASP A 442 -19.25 -1.47 -30.97
CA ASP A 442 -18.06 -2.30 -31.10
C ASP A 442 -17.15 -2.17 -29.87
N ASN A 443 -16.21 -3.10 -29.74
CA ASN A 443 -15.18 -3.05 -28.72
C ASN A 443 -14.31 -1.81 -28.95
N PHE A 444 -14.09 -1.03 -27.89
CA PHE A 444 -13.17 0.09 -27.97
C PHE A 444 -11.76 -0.35 -27.62
N GLU A 445 -10.80 0.10 -28.44
CA GLU A 445 -9.39 -0.08 -28.17
C GLU A 445 -8.89 1.07 -27.28
N TYR A 446 -8.11 0.72 -26.27
CA TYR A 446 -7.46 1.69 -25.39
C TYR A 446 -6.13 1.15 -24.88
N ILE A 447 -5.27 2.06 -24.43
CA ILE A 447 -4.06 1.73 -23.68
C ILE A 447 -4.18 2.28 -22.27
N SER A 448 -3.83 1.46 -21.29
CA SER A 448 -3.86 1.83 -19.88
C SER A 448 -2.63 1.26 -19.20
N ALA A 449 -1.90 2.13 -18.52
CA ALA A 449 -0.77 1.68 -17.71
C ALA A 449 -1.22 0.85 -16.50
N GLY A 450 -2.45 1.03 -16.04
CA GLY A 450 -2.97 0.32 -14.87
C GLY A 450 -3.40 -1.12 -15.16
N PHE A 451 -3.17 -2.07 -14.25
CA PHE A 451 -3.77 -3.40 -14.25
C PHE A 451 -4.74 -3.57 -13.07
N ASN A 452 -5.62 -4.57 -13.14
CA ASN A 452 -6.62 -4.79 -12.09
C ASN A 452 -5.99 -5.53 -10.90
N LEU A 453 -5.94 -4.86 -9.76
CA LEU A 453 -5.40 -5.40 -8.50
C LEU A 453 -6.19 -6.55 -7.89
N ASN A 454 -7.40 -6.79 -8.40
CA ASN A 454 -8.25 -7.90 -7.97
C ASN A 454 -8.13 -9.12 -8.87
N ASN A 455 -7.40 -9.03 -9.99
CA ASN A 455 -7.26 -10.15 -10.91
C ASN A 455 -6.19 -11.13 -10.39
N TYR A 456 -6.60 -12.04 -9.51
CA TYR A 456 -5.71 -13.05 -8.97
C TYR A 456 -5.59 -14.28 -9.87
N ASN A 457 -6.51 -14.46 -10.84
CA ASN A 457 -6.47 -15.57 -11.79
C ASN A 457 -5.19 -15.55 -12.65
N ASP A 458 -4.56 -14.39 -12.83
CA ASP A 458 -3.27 -14.28 -13.52
C ASP A 458 -2.14 -15.03 -12.79
N PHE A 459 -2.34 -15.36 -11.51
CA PHE A 459 -1.33 -15.98 -10.64
C PHE A 459 -1.69 -17.40 -10.20
N VAL A 460 -2.88 -17.89 -10.54
CA VAL A 460 -3.35 -19.22 -10.13
C VAL A 460 -3.85 -20.03 -11.32
N GLU A 461 -3.41 -21.27 -11.38
CA GLU A 461 -3.89 -22.28 -12.31
C GLU A 461 -4.84 -23.26 -11.61
N GLU A 462 -5.81 -23.77 -12.35
CA GLU A 462 -6.73 -24.80 -11.86
C GLU A 462 -6.22 -26.17 -12.30
N ILE A 463 -5.79 -26.98 -11.32
CA ILE A 463 -5.35 -28.35 -11.51
C ILE A 463 -6.55 -29.26 -11.22
N LYS A 464 -6.84 -30.16 -12.16
CA LYS A 464 -7.82 -31.22 -11.98
C LYS A 464 -7.10 -32.49 -11.53
N GLU A 465 -7.41 -32.97 -10.34
CA GLU A 465 -6.91 -34.22 -9.80
C GLU A 465 -8.02 -35.28 -9.93
N GLU A 466 -7.73 -36.37 -10.62
CA GLU A 466 -8.61 -37.53 -10.70
C GLU A 466 -8.27 -38.52 -9.59
N VAL A 467 -9.25 -38.80 -8.73
CA VAL A 467 -9.16 -39.85 -7.70
C VAL A 467 -10.07 -40.99 -8.13
N ILE A 468 -9.47 -42.14 -8.46
CA ILE A 468 -10.18 -43.36 -8.81
C ILE A 468 -10.43 -44.14 -7.53
N ASN A 469 -11.70 -44.36 -7.18
CA ASN A 469 -12.07 -45.09 -5.98
C ASN A 469 -13.03 -46.23 -6.32
N LEU A 470 -12.47 -47.44 -6.47
CA LEU A 470 -13.08 -48.79 -6.59
C LEU A 470 -14.24 -49.03 -7.60
N SER A 471 -14.93 -47.99 -8.09
CA SER A 471 -15.92 -47.99 -9.17
C SER A 471 -16.28 -46.57 -9.69
N GLU A 472 -15.82 -45.49 -9.06
CA GLU A 472 -16.11 -44.11 -9.46
C GLU A 472 -14.83 -43.27 -9.63
N THR A 473 -14.78 -42.46 -10.69
CA THR A 473 -13.75 -41.43 -10.89
C THR A 473 -14.26 -40.09 -10.37
N LEU A 474 -13.67 -39.60 -9.28
CA LEU A 474 -13.96 -38.29 -8.71
C LEU A 474 -12.93 -37.28 -9.23
N ILE A 475 -13.39 -36.27 -9.98
CA ILE A 475 -12.55 -35.16 -10.45
C ILE A 475 -12.64 -34.02 -9.43
N TYR A 476 -11.54 -33.75 -8.73
CA TYR A 476 -11.40 -32.58 -7.86
C TYR A 476 -10.66 -31.47 -8.59
N SER A 477 -11.17 -30.23 -8.53
CA SER A 477 -10.40 -29.09 -9.02
C SER A 477 -9.83 -28.27 -7.86
N ARG A 478 -8.54 -27.99 -7.94
CA ARG A 478 -7.76 -27.23 -6.96
C ARG A 478 -7.09 -26.07 -7.66
N LYS A 479 -7.14 -24.88 -7.06
CA LYS A 479 -6.33 -23.74 -7.51
C LYS A 479 -4.95 -23.77 -6.86
N GLN A 480 -3.90 -23.65 -7.66
CA GLN A 480 -2.51 -23.56 -7.20
C GLN A 480 -1.83 -22.36 -7.84
N PHE A 481 -0.80 -21.82 -7.19
CA PHE A 481 0.05 -20.79 -7.78
C PHE A 481 0.77 -21.31 -9.01
N VAL A 482 0.83 -20.48 -10.05
CA VAL A 482 1.77 -20.68 -11.17
C VAL A 482 3.20 -20.76 -10.62
N GLU A 483 4.09 -21.51 -11.27
CA GLU A 483 5.45 -21.79 -10.80
C GLU A 483 6.25 -20.55 -10.34
N ASN A 484 6.05 -19.38 -10.97
CA ASN A 484 6.72 -18.14 -10.56
C ASN A 484 5.80 -16.89 -10.55
N PRO A 485 5.00 -16.70 -9.48
CA PRO A 485 4.04 -15.60 -9.43
C PRO A 485 4.73 -14.23 -9.24
N ASN A 486 5.96 -14.21 -8.71
CA ASN A 486 6.76 -12.99 -8.61
C ASN A 486 7.13 -12.46 -10.01
N GLN A 487 7.56 -13.33 -10.92
CA GLN A 487 7.88 -12.93 -12.30
C GLN A 487 6.65 -12.36 -13.02
N ILE A 488 5.48 -12.98 -12.86
CA ILE A 488 4.22 -12.47 -13.43
C ILE A 488 3.94 -11.07 -12.88
N PHE A 489 4.05 -10.87 -11.57
CA PHE A 489 3.79 -9.58 -10.95
C PHE A 489 4.76 -8.50 -11.44
N ILE A 490 6.05 -8.84 -11.57
CA ILE A 490 7.04 -7.92 -12.12
C ILE A 490 6.74 -7.59 -13.57
N SER A 491 6.37 -8.57 -14.40
CA SER A 491 6.01 -8.32 -15.81
C SER A 491 4.80 -7.39 -15.92
N LEU A 492 3.79 -7.53 -15.07
CA LEU A 492 2.67 -6.58 -15.00
C LEU A 492 3.15 -5.16 -14.65
N CYS A 493 4.12 -5.04 -13.75
CA CYS A 493 4.71 -3.75 -13.40
C CYS A 493 5.57 -3.16 -14.53
N GLU A 494 6.38 -3.97 -15.21
CA GLU A 494 7.19 -3.56 -16.36
C GLU A 494 6.29 -3.07 -17.51
N ASN A 495 5.24 -3.83 -17.85
CA ASN A 495 4.25 -3.42 -18.85
C ASN A 495 3.58 -2.09 -18.47
N MET A 496 3.23 -1.91 -17.20
CA MET A 496 2.71 -0.63 -16.69
C MET A 496 3.70 0.52 -16.93
N LEU A 497 4.99 0.31 -16.64
CA LEU A 497 6.03 1.32 -16.84
C LEU A 497 6.24 1.67 -18.32
N ASP A 498 6.21 0.69 -19.21
CA ASP A 498 6.32 0.92 -20.66
C ASP A 498 5.16 1.75 -21.20
N VAL A 499 3.93 1.47 -20.76
CA VAL A 499 2.77 2.28 -21.15
C VAL A 499 2.88 3.69 -20.57
N LEU A 500 3.31 3.86 -19.31
CA LEU A 500 3.51 5.20 -18.73
C LEU A 500 4.57 5.99 -19.50
N PHE A 501 5.68 5.34 -19.87
CA PHE A 501 6.73 5.96 -20.68
C PHE A 501 6.18 6.39 -22.05
N HIS A 502 5.41 5.52 -22.72
CA HIS A 502 4.80 5.82 -24.00
C HIS A 502 3.81 7.00 -23.94
N LEU A 503 2.95 7.02 -22.93
CA LEU A 503 1.89 8.02 -22.76
C LEU A 503 2.45 9.40 -22.36
N ASN A 504 3.46 9.42 -21.49
CA ASN A 504 3.98 10.67 -20.92
C ASN A 504 5.26 11.17 -21.61
N LYS A 505 5.83 10.40 -22.54
CA LYS A 505 7.10 10.69 -23.24
C LYS A 505 8.27 10.98 -22.30
N ARG A 506 8.23 10.42 -21.09
CA ARG A 506 9.28 10.56 -20.08
C ARG A 506 9.33 9.33 -19.19
N LYS A 507 10.49 9.07 -18.58
CA LYS A 507 10.62 8.05 -17.53
C LYS A 507 9.83 8.44 -16.29
N ILE A 508 9.38 7.43 -15.56
CA ILE A 508 8.75 7.61 -14.25
C ILE A 508 9.78 8.14 -13.25
N LYS A 509 9.38 9.10 -12.41
CA LYS A 509 10.25 9.60 -11.34
C LYS A 509 10.31 8.57 -10.20
N PRO A 510 11.44 8.49 -9.46
CA PRO A 510 11.57 7.64 -8.26
C PRO A 510 10.38 7.71 -7.30
N LEU A 511 9.94 8.93 -6.96
CA LEU A 511 8.82 9.15 -6.04
C LEU A 511 7.48 8.65 -6.62
N GLU A 512 7.25 8.82 -7.92
CA GLU A 512 6.04 8.34 -8.59
C GLU A 512 5.95 6.81 -8.53
N LEU A 513 7.07 6.12 -8.79
CA LEU A 513 7.15 4.65 -8.70
C LEU A 513 6.91 4.17 -7.27
N GLU A 514 7.51 4.81 -6.27
CA GLU A 514 7.30 4.47 -4.86
C GLU A 514 5.81 4.61 -4.47
N LEU A 515 5.15 5.70 -4.88
CA LEU A 515 3.72 5.94 -4.62
C LEU A 515 2.84 4.87 -5.28
N ILE A 516 3.15 4.48 -6.51
CA ILE A 516 2.42 3.41 -7.22
C ILE A 516 2.59 2.09 -6.48
N LEU A 517 3.80 1.67 -6.14
CA LEU A 517 4.03 0.39 -5.47
C LEU A 517 3.36 0.35 -4.09
N LYS A 518 3.39 1.45 -3.32
CA LYS A 518 2.64 1.58 -2.07
C LYS A 518 1.13 1.49 -2.28
N HIS A 519 0.59 2.10 -3.34
CA HIS A 519 -0.82 1.99 -3.70
C HIS A 519 -1.20 0.54 -4.05
N ILE A 520 -0.41 -0.14 -4.88
CA ILE A 520 -0.61 -1.57 -5.21
C ILE A 520 -0.62 -2.40 -3.93
N ARG A 521 0.38 -2.24 -3.06
CA ARG A 521 0.47 -2.95 -1.78
C ARG A 521 -0.75 -2.69 -0.88
N ARG A 522 -1.23 -1.45 -0.86
CA ARG A 522 -2.39 -1.00 -0.06
C ARG A 522 -3.73 -1.44 -0.62
N GLN A 523 -3.88 -1.56 -1.93
CA GLN A 523 -5.17 -1.74 -2.59
C GLN A 523 -5.35 -3.09 -3.29
N SER A 524 -4.39 -4.01 -3.15
CA SER A 524 -4.47 -5.38 -3.67
C SER A 524 -4.41 -6.42 -2.55
N ASN A 525 -4.59 -7.68 -2.94
CA ASN A 525 -4.23 -8.84 -2.13
C ASN A 525 -2.75 -9.24 -2.30
N TYR A 526 -2.00 -8.56 -3.16
CA TYR A 526 -0.59 -8.84 -3.43
C TYR A 526 0.27 -8.50 -2.21
N VAL A 527 1.12 -9.46 -1.85
CA VAL A 527 2.13 -9.30 -0.81
C VAL A 527 3.50 -9.43 -1.42
N PHE A 528 4.26 -8.34 -1.39
CA PHE A 528 5.60 -8.25 -1.93
C PHE A 528 6.43 -7.22 -1.16
N ASN A 529 7.75 -7.35 -1.25
CA ASN A 529 8.69 -6.38 -0.70
C ASN A 529 8.76 -5.13 -1.59
N VAL A 530 8.15 -4.03 -1.13
CA VAL A 530 8.06 -2.77 -1.89
C VAL A 530 9.45 -2.24 -2.26
N ARG A 531 10.43 -2.33 -1.36
CA ARG A 531 11.80 -1.84 -1.60
C ARG A 531 12.53 -2.69 -2.65
N ALA A 532 12.44 -4.02 -2.55
CA ALA A 532 13.05 -4.93 -3.51
C ALA A 532 12.48 -4.71 -4.90
N THR A 533 11.15 -4.68 -5.01
CA THR A 533 10.45 -4.39 -6.27
C THR A 533 10.80 -3.00 -6.81
N TYR A 534 10.86 -1.97 -5.96
CA TYR A 534 11.27 -0.63 -6.35
C TYR A 534 12.69 -0.62 -6.95
N LEU A 535 13.67 -1.24 -6.27
CA LEU A 535 15.07 -1.26 -6.73
C LEU A 535 15.25 -2.04 -8.04
N ARG A 536 14.42 -3.05 -8.27
CA ARG A 536 14.37 -3.77 -9.54
C ARG A 536 13.78 -2.89 -10.65
N LEU A 537 12.62 -2.30 -10.41
CA LEU A 537 11.89 -1.52 -11.41
C LEU A 537 12.52 -0.16 -11.70
N ILE A 538 13.23 0.48 -10.77
CA ILE A 538 13.90 1.76 -11.04
C ILE A 538 15.11 1.60 -11.98
N LYS A 539 15.68 0.39 -12.03
CA LYS A 539 16.76 0.02 -12.96
C LYS A 539 16.22 -0.45 -14.31
N TYR A 540 14.93 -0.74 -14.38
CA TYR A 540 14.30 -1.18 -15.61
C TYR A 540 14.30 -0.02 -16.63
N ASN A 541 14.90 -0.27 -17.78
CA ASN A 541 14.82 0.64 -18.92
C ASN A 541 13.68 0.16 -19.82
N SER A 542 12.65 0.98 -19.93
CA SER A 542 11.56 0.73 -20.87
C SER A 542 12.10 0.58 -22.29
N ASN A 543 11.89 -0.60 -22.90
CA ASN A 543 12.43 -0.97 -24.21
C ASN A 543 11.53 -0.56 -25.38
N GLY A 544 10.57 0.36 -25.14
CA GLY A 544 9.57 0.75 -26.11
C GLY A 544 8.25 0.00 -25.94
N PHE A 545 7.19 0.58 -26.47
CA PHE A 545 5.82 0.10 -26.29
C PHE A 545 5.49 -1.00 -27.31
N ASP A 546 5.23 -2.22 -26.85
CA ASP A 546 4.70 -3.29 -27.69
C ASP A 546 3.22 -3.04 -28.03
N LEU A 547 2.87 -3.17 -29.31
CA LEU A 547 1.50 -3.14 -29.83
C LEU A 547 0.60 -4.20 -29.15
N LYS A 548 1.13 -5.22 -28.48
CA LYS A 548 0.31 -6.16 -27.69
C LYS A 548 -0.38 -5.55 -26.47
N ASN A 549 -0.05 -4.32 -26.09
CA ASN A 549 -0.65 -3.63 -24.94
C ASN A 549 -2.02 -2.98 -25.21
N PHE A 550 -2.57 -3.10 -26.43
CA PHE A 550 -3.95 -2.67 -26.68
C PHE A 550 -4.92 -3.55 -25.90
N ARG A 551 -5.80 -2.89 -25.15
CA ARG A 551 -6.91 -3.54 -24.47
C ARG A 551 -8.19 -3.25 -25.22
N LYS A 552 -9.04 -4.28 -25.31
CA LYS A 552 -10.40 -4.19 -25.83
C LYS A 552 -11.37 -4.32 -24.66
N ARG A 553 -12.35 -3.44 -24.56
CA ARG A 553 -13.52 -3.65 -23.69
C ARG A 553 -14.76 -3.05 -24.34
N ASP A 554 -15.93 -3.48 -23.88
CA ASP A 554 -17.20 -3.17 -24.56
C ASP A 554 -18.06 -2.14 -23.80
N PHE A 555 -17.58 -1.60 -22.68
CA PHE A 555 -18.42 -0.79 -21.77
C PHE A 555 -17.62 0.25 -21.01
N ASP A 556 -18.00 1.53 -21.03
CA ASP A 556 -17.48 2.57 -20.14
C ASP A 556 -18.40 2.87 -18.96
N ILE A 557 -17.83 3.23 -17.81
CA ILE A 557 -18.58 3.58 -16.60
C ILE A 557 -18.90 5.07 -16.64
N VAL A 558 -20.15 5.44 -16.43
CA VAL A 558 -20.66 6.82 -16.61
C VAL A 558 -20.43 7.71 -15.39
N GLY A 559 -20.27 7.12 -14.20
CA GLY A 559 -20.06 7.82 -12.94
C GLY A 559 -19.09 7.08 -12.01
N LYS A 560 -19.24 7.24 -10.68
CA LYS A 560 -18.52 6.44 -9.66
C LYS A 560 -19.40 5.33 -9.04
N PRO A 561 -20.05 4.42 -9.78
CA PRO A 561 -20.64 3.24 -9.16
C PRO A 561 -19.50 2.35 -8.63
N GLN A 562 -19.35 2.31 -7.32
CA GLN A 562 -18.40 1.45 -6.62
C GLN A 562 -19.09 0.15 -6.21
N PHE A 563 -19.02 -0.86 -7.08
CA PHE A 563 -19.56 -2.17 -6.77
C PHE A 563 -18.67 -2.90 -5.77
N LYS A 564 -19.27 -3.37 -4.66
CA LYS A 564 -18.57 -4.16 -3.64
C LYS A 564 -18.31 -5.59 -4.09
N LYS A 565 -19.24 -6.21 -4.84
CA LYS A 565 -19.10 -7.58 -5.34
C LYS A 565 -19.09 -7.60 -6.86
N ASN A 566 -18.34 -8.55 -7.43
CA ASN A 566 -18.31 -8.78 -8.88
C ASN A 566 -19.68 -9.17 -9.43
N ILE A 567 -20.46 -9.95 -8.68
CA ILE A 567 -21.80 -10.36 -9.11
C ILE A 567 -22.76 -9.16 -9.24
N ASP A 568 -22.67 -8.18 -8.34
CA ASP A 568 -23.53 -6.98 -8.37
C ASP A 568 -23.21 -6.13 -9.62
N PHE A 569 -21.92 -5.99 -9.94
CA PHE A 569 -21.47 -5.34 -11.17
C PHE A 569 -22.01 -6.05 -12.42
N LEU A 570 -21.87 -7.38 -12.48
CA LEU A 570 -22.35 -8.18 -13.62
C LEU A 570 -23.86 -8.07 -13.77
N ASN A 571 -24.61 -8.08 -12.67
CA ASN A 571 -26.07 -7.95 -12.69
C ASN A 571 -26.51 -6.58 -13.20
N GLU A 572 -25.95 -5.48 -12.68
CA GLU A 572 -26.29 -4.13 -13.15
C GLU A 572 -25.85 -3.90 -14.60
N LYS A 573 -24.70 -4.47 -15.01
CA LYS A 573 -24.27 -4.46 -16.41
C LYS A 573 -25.31 -5.17 -17.30
N ASN A 574 -25.73 -6.38 -16.93
CA ASN A 574 -26.70 -7.14 -17.70
C ASN A 574 -28.06 -6.43 -17.78
N LYS A 575 -28.46 -5.76 -16.69
CA LYS A 575 -29.66 -4.93 -16.64
C LYS A 575 -29.56 -3.74 -17.59
N ALA A 576 -28.45 -3.02 -17.60
CA ALA A 576 -28.23 -1.90 -18.52
C ALA A 576 -28.24 -2.34 -19.99
N ILE A 577 -27.61 -3.47 -20.32
CA ILE A 577 -27.65 -4.04 -21.68
C ILE A 577 -29.09 -4.38 -22.08
N LYS A 578 -29.86 -4.99 -21.17
CA LYS A 578 -31.27 -5.31 -21.40
C LYS A 578 -32.07 -4.03 -21.70
N GLU A 579 -31.93 -3.01 -20.88
CA GLU A 579 -32.65 -1.73 -21.03
C GLU A 579 -32.31 -1.04 -22.34
N ILE A 580 -31.02 -0.91 -22.68
CA ILE A 580 -30.57 -0.29 -23.93
C ILE A 580 -31.10 -1.05 -25.15
N ASN A 581 -31.08 -2.38 -25.13
CA ASN A 581 -31.63 -3.17 -26.24
C ASN A 581 -33.14 -2.95 -26.42
N ILE A 582 -33.91 -2.85 -25.33
CA ILE A 582 -35.36 -2.57 -25.39
C ILE A 582 -35.60 -1.19 -26.01
N LEU A 583 -34.90 -0.15 -25.54
CA LEU A 583 -35.03 1.21 -26.06
C LEU A 583 -34.65 1.31 -27.54
N LEU A 584 -33.58 0.60 -27.95
CA LEU A 584 -33.16 0.54 -29.34
C LEU A 584 -34.21 -0.15 -30.22
N ASN A 585 -34.84 -1.21 -29.73
CA ASN A 585 -35.94 -1.87 -30.42
C ASN A 585 -37.17 -0.96 -30.57
N TYR A 586 -37.51 -0.16 -29.54
CA TYR A 586 -38.58 0.85 -29.66
C TYR A 586 -38.25 1.92 -30.68
N LYS A 587 -37.04 2.48 -30.63
CA LYS A 587 -36.60 3.48 -31.61
C LYS A 587 -36.69 2.96 -33.03
N ASN A 588 -36.13 1.78 -33.30
CA ASN A 588 -36.17 1.17 -34.62
C ASN A 588 -37.61 0.94 -35.11
N LEU A 589 -38.51 0.52 -34.21
CA LEU A 589 -39.91 0.32 -34.54
C LEU A 589 -40.65 1.63 -34.81
N ILE A 590 -40.37 2.69 -34.03
CA ILE A 590 -40.91 4.05 -34.26
C ILE A 590 -40.45 4.57 -35.62
N ASP A 591 -39.15 4.50 -35.91
CA ASP A 591 -38.59 4.99 -37.16
C ASP A 591 -39.24 4.28 -38.37
N LEU A 592 -39.42 2.96 -38.27
CA LEU A 592 -40.03 2.14 -39.31
C LEU A 592 -41.53 2.42 -39.48
N VAL A 593 -42.29 2.51 -38.39
CA VAL A 593 -43.74 2.82 -38.46
C VAL A 593 -43.98 4.25 -38.95
N ARG A 594 -43.13 5.21 -38.57
CA ARG A 594 -43.20 6.59 -39.07
C ARG A 594 -42.98 6.65 -40.57
N GLU A 595 -41.94 5.99 -41.08
CA GLU A 595 -41.64 5.92 -42.52
C GLU A 595 -42.83 5.34 -43.29
N ARG A 596 -43.43 4.27 -42.77
CA ARG A 596 -44.63 3.62 -43.31
C ARG A 596 -45.82 4.58 -43.39
N ILE A 597 -46.10 5.32 -42.31
CA ILE A 597 -47.18 6.32 -42.27
C ILE A 597 -46.93 7.44 -43.28
N GLN A 598 -45.72 8.01 -43.33
CA GLN A 598 -45.37 9.10 -44.25
C GLN A 598 -45.47 8.71 -45.71
N ASN A 599 -45.07 7.49 -46.04
CA ASN A 599 -45.13 6.95 -47.40
C ASN A 599 -46.52 6.37 -47.76
N ASN A 600 -47.48 6.41 -46.83
CA ASN A 600 -48.78 5.72 -46.95
C ASN A 600 -48.62 4.23 -47.34
N ASP A 601 -47.53 3.61 -46.84
CA ASP A 601 -47.14 2.23 -47.08
C ASP A 601 -47.42 1.42 -45.81
N TYR A 602 -48.49 0.64 -45.82
CA TYR A 602 -48.87 -0.23 -44.71
C TYR A 602 -48.42 -1.69 -44.93
N GLY A 603 -47.24 -1.87 -45.51
CA GLY A 603 -46.59 -3.17 -45.68
C GLY A 603 -46.21 -3.84 -44.35
N PHE A 604 -46.00 -5.16 -44.41
CA PHE A 604 -45.71 -6.01 -43.26
C PHE A 604 -44.36 -5.70 -42.57
N LEU A 605 -44.31 -5.78 -41.23
CA LEU A 605 -43.11 -5.61 -40.41
C LEU A 605 -42.55 -6.96 -39.92
N SER A 606 -41.24 -7.14 -40.06
CA SER A 606 -40.53 -8.37 -39.65
C SER A 606 -40.04 -8.33 -38.21
N GLU A 607 -40.12 -9.47 -37.51
CA GLU A 607 -39.60 -9.65 -36.15
C GLU A 607 -38.09 -9.96 -36.10
N ASN A 608 -37.46 -10.27 -37.23
CA ASN A 608 -36.07 -10.75 -37.29
C ASN A 608 -35.01 -9.70 -36.92
N THR A 609 -35.41 -8.44 -36.82
CA THR A 609 -34.53 -7.29 -36.52
C THR A 609 -34.48 -6.95 -35.03
N ILE A 610 -35.25 -7.65 -34.17
CA ILE A 610 -35.33 -7.38 -32.73
C ILE A 610 -34.08 -7.92 -32.02
N ILE A 611 -33.41 -7.05 -31.25
CA ILE A 611 -32.18 -7.38 -30.53
C ILE A 611 -32.50 -7.86 -29.11
N GLY A 612 -31.89 -8.98 -28.69
CA GLY A 612 -31.98 -9.53 -27.34
C GLY A 612 -33.12 -10.56 -27.15
N HIS A 613 -33.25 -11.10 -25.93
CA HIS A 613 -34.21 -12.17 -25.66
C HIS A 613 -35.68 -11.73 -25.80
N LYS A 614 -36.51 -12.56 -26.45
CA LYS A 614 -37.95 -12.34 -26.66
C LYS A 614 -38.72 -11.92 -25.40
N ARG A 615 -38.44 -12.57 -24.26
CA ARG A 615 -39.06 -12.26 -22.95
C ARG A 615 -38.89 -10.82 -22.49
N ASN A 616 -37.84 -10.13 -22.95
CA ASN A 616 -37.55 -8.75 -22.57
C ASN A 616 -38.23 -7.73 -23.50
N ASN A 617 -38.68 -8.16 -24.69
CA ASN A 617 -39.20 -7.29 -25.75
C ASN A 617 -40.67 -7.59 -26.08
N LEU A 618 -41.42 -8.17 -25.14
CA LEU A 618 -42.80 -8.67 -25.39
C LEU A 618 -43.72 -7.60 -26.00
N LEU A 619 -43.61 -6.35 -25.54
CA LEU A 619 -44.36 -5.23 -26.11
C LEU A 619 -44.01 -4.97 -27.59
N THR A 620 -42.73 -4.95 -27.94
CA THR A 620 -42.27 -4.78 -29.33
C THR A 620 -42.87 -5.86 -30.24
N TYR A 621 -42.87 -7.12 -29.79
CA TYR A 621 -43.50 -8.23 -30.51
C TYR A 621 -45.02 -8.04 -30.63
N ALA A 622 -45.71 -7.65 -29.55
CA ALA A 622 -47.15 -7.42 -29.56
C ALA A 622 -47.55 -6.29 -30.51
N ILE A 623 -46.78 -5.18 -30.53
CA ILE A 623 -47.02 -4.05 -31.43
C ILE A 623 -46.80 -4.45 -32.89
N ILE A 624 -45.72 -5.16 -33.22
CA ILE A 624 -45.49 -5.65 -34.60
C ILE A 624 -46.64 -6.55 -35.04
N LYS A 625 -47.06 -7.49 -34.19
CA LYS A 625 -48.17 -8.39 -34.47
C LYS A 625 -49.47 -7.62 -34.70
N LYS A 626 -49.75 -6.61 -33.86
CA LYS A 626 -50.96 -5.80 -33.97
C LYS A 626 -50.94 -4.89 -35.19
N PHE A 627 -49.81 -4.26 -35.47
CA PHE A 627 -49.59 -3.48 -36.69
C PHE A 627 -49.86 -4.32 -37.94
N ASN A 628 -49.27 -5.51 -38.02
CA ASN A 628 -49.44 -6.42 -39.15
C ASN A 628 -50.90 -6.88 -39.32
N LEU A 629 -51.61 -7.11 -38.22
CA LEU A 629 -53.03 -7.44 -38.23
C LEU A 629 -53.87 -6.28 -38.79
N LEU A 630 -53.64 -5.06 -38.29
CA LEU A 630 -54.38 -3.86 -38.74
C LEU A 630 -54.14 -3.57 -40.22
N CYS A 631 -52.91 -3.80 -40.70
CA CYS A 631 -52.52 -3.46 -42.06
C CYS A 631 -52.90 -4.53 -43.10
N THR A 632 -52.80 -5.81 -42.75
CA THR A 632 -52.94 -6.92 -43.71
C THR A 632 -54.10 -7.87 -43.41
N GLY A 633 -54.83 -7.67 -42.31
CA GLY A 633 -55.92 -8.54 -41.86
C GLY A 633 -55.48 -9.95 -41.43
N SER A 634 -54.17 -10.24 -41.38
CA SER A 634 -53.66 -11.57 -41.06
C SER A 634 -52.42 -11.54 -40.15
N PHE A 635 -52.33 -12.51 -39.24
CA PHE A 635 -51.10 -12.83 -38.51
C PHE A 635 -50.27 -13.77 -39.38
N TYR A 636 -49.27 -13.26 -40.09
CA TYR A 636 -48.46 -14.11 -40.96
C TYR A 636 -47.82 -15.29 -40.19
N LYS A 637 -47.95 -16.52 -40.72
CA LYS A 637 -47.09 -17.65 -40.37
C LYS A 637 -45.86 -17.60 -41.30
N PRO A 638 -44.62 -17.54 -40.78
CA PRO A 638 -43.44 -17.63 -41.63
C PRO A 638 -43.52 -18.89 -42.50
N ARG A 639 -43.44 -18.71 -43.82
CA ARG A 639 -43.19 -19.85 -44.71
C ARG A 639 -41.85 -20.46 -44.28
N LYS A 640 -41.85 -21.78 -44.00
CA LYS A 640 -40.61 -22.54 -43.80
C LYS A 640 -39.64 -22.17 -44.91
N GLN A 641 -38.42 -21.77 -44.54
CA GLN A 641 -37.32 -21.62 -45.50
C GLN A 641 -37.22 -22.93 -46.28
N LYS A 642 -37.55 -22.88 -47.57
CA LYS A 642 -37.07 -23.87 -48.52
C LYS A 642 -35.71 -23.36 -48.95
N ASP A 643 -34.68 -24.19 -48.82
CA ASP A 643 -33.42 -23.98 -49.53
C ASP A 643 -33.75 -23.77 -51.00
N CYS A 644 -33.53 -22.55 -51.50
CA CYS A 644 -33.51 -22.29 -52.92
C CYS A 644 -32.05 -22.17 -53.33
N ASN A 645 -31.56 -23.26 -53.92
CA ASN A 645 -30.44 -23.25 -54.84
C ASN A 645 -30.63 -22.16 -55.90
N LEU A 646 -29.50 -21.64 -56.35
CA LEU A 646 -29.35 -20.57 -57.33
C LEU A 646 -30.31 -20.67 -58.54
N PHE A 647 -30.59 -19.48 -59.10
CA PHE A 647 -31.26 -19.18 -60.37
C PHE A 647 -32.79 -19.09 -60.33
N ASN A 648 -33.28 -17.86 -60.16
CA ASN A 648 -34.06 -17.21 -61.21
C ASN A 648 -34.14 -15.70 -60.96
N ASN A 649 -33.55 -14.94 -61.90
CA ASN A 649 -33.98 -13.61 -62.26
C ASN A 649 -35.30 -13.78 -63.01
N ASP A 650 -36.37 -13.14 -62.54
CA ASP A 650 -37.35 -12.40 -63.35
C ASP A 650 -38.61 -12.11 -62.54
N THR A 651 -39.11 -10.88 -62.71
CA THR A 651 -40.25 -10.22 -62.08
C THR A 651 -40.07 -9.71 -60.65
N ILE A 652 -39.79 -8.40 -60.58
CA ILE A 652 -40.24 -7.52 -59.49
C ILE A 652 -41.72 -7.81 -59.26
N LYS A 653 -42.03 -8.63 -58.26
CA LYS A 653 -43.38 -8.70 -57.71
C LYS A 653 -43.60 -7.38 -57.00
N SER A 654 -44.46 -6.55 -57.60
CA SER A 654 -45.09 -5.40 -56.97
C SER A 654 -45.35 -5.68 -55.49
N LEU A 655 -44.84 -4.82 -54.60
CA LEU A 655 -45.34 -4.69 -53.23
C LEU A 655 -46.87 -4.72 -53.32
N GLN A 656 -47.51 -5.76 -52.79
CA GLN A 656 -48.96 -5.76 -52.62
C GLN A 656 -49.26 -4.61 -51.64
N THR A 657 -49.63 -3.46 -52.18
CA THR A 657 -50.29 -2.40 -51.42
C THR A 657 -51.63 -2.96 -51.00
N PHE A 658 -51.72 -3.41 -49.75
CA PHE A 658 -53.02 -3.73 -49.16
C PHE A 658 -53.78 -2.41 -49.00
N GLU A 659 -54.94 -2.27 -49.64
CA GLU A 659 -55.85 -1.16 -49.36
C GLU A 659 -56.36 -1.31 -47.94
N THR A 660 -55.68 -0.64 -47.00
CA THR A 660 -56.08 -0.61 -45.60
C THR A 660 -57.28 0.30 -45.44
N SER A 661 -58.33 -0.15 -44.74
CA SER A 661 -59.50 0.69 -44.46
C SER A 661 -59.10 1.96 -43.69
N GLN A 662 -59.86 3.05 -43.88
CA GLN A 662 -59.59 4.32 -43.22
C GLN A 662 -59.59 4.19 -41.68
N GLU A 663 -60.47 3.35 -41.13
CA GLU A 663 -60.54 3.03 -39.70
C GLU A 663 -59.27 2.31 -39.18
N ASN A 664 -58.71 1.39 -39.97
CA ASN A 664 -57.47 0.70 -39.61
C ASN A 664 -56.25 1.63 -39.69
N LYS A 665 -56.24 2.58 -40.63
CA LYS A 665 -55.18 3.61 -40.71
C LYS A 665 -55.17 4.48 -39.44
N GLN A 666 -56.35 4.92 -38.99
CA GLN A 666 -56.51 5.65 -37.73
C GLN A 666 -56.01 4.82 -36.53
N SER A 667 -56.32 3.52 -36.48
CA SER A 667 -55.82 2.62 -35.45
C SER A 667 -54.29 2.46 -35.48
N VAL A 668 -53.67 2.39 -36.66
CA VAL A 668 -52.20 2.34 -36.81
C VAL A 668 -51.55 3.64 -36.32
N HIS A 669 -52.17 4.79 -36.62
CA HIS A 669 -51.70 6.09 -36.12
C HIS A 669 -51.76 6.17 -34.59
N GLN A 670 -52.84 5.69 -33.96
CA GLN A 670 -52.93 5.62 -32.50
C GLN A 670 -51.93 4.61 -31.89
N LEU A 671 -51.72 3.46 -32.54
CA LEU A 671 -50.71 2.49 -32.11
C LEU A 671 -49.29 3.08 -32.12
N PHE A 672 -48.99 3.91 -33.13
CA PHE A 672 -47.75 4.68 -33.21
C PHE A 672 -47.63 5.72 -32.08
N LEU A 673 -48.70 6.44 -31.76
CA LEU A 673 -48.72 7.39 -30.63
C LEU A 673 -48.51 6.69 -29.27
N ILE A 674 -49.10 5.51 -29.06
CA ILE A 674 -48.85 4.69 -27.85
C ILE A 674 -47.37 4.33 -27.75
N LEU A 675 -46.77 3.85 -28.85
CA LEU A 675 -45.35 3.50 -28.89
C LEU A 675 -44.45 4.72 -28.62
N CYS A 676 -44.77 5.88 -29.21
CA CYS A 676 -44.04 7.13 -28.96
C CYS A 676 -44.14 7.54 -27.48
N THR A 677 -45.32 7.44 -26.89
CA THR A 677 -45.56 7.77 -25.47
C THR A 677 -44.72 6.90 -24.53
N ILE A 678 -44.67 5.59 -24.78
CA ILE A 678 -43.89 4.64 -23.96
C ILE A 678 -42.39 4.91 -24.11
N ALA A 679 -41.94 5.17 -25.34
CA ALA A 679 -40.55 5.47 -25.63
C ALA A 679 -40.11 6.89 -25.22
N GLY A 680 -41.05 7.77 -24.84
CA GLY A 680 -40.79 9.19 -24.59
C GLY A 680 -40.34 9.95 -25.84
N ALA A 681 -40.77 9.51 -27.03
CA ALA A 681 -40.41 10.10 -28.30
C ALA A 681 -41.40 11.21 -28.69
N ILE A 682 -40.87 12.32 -29.22
CA ILE A 682 -41.66 13.40 -29.81
C ILE A 682 -41.84 13.09 -31.30
N THR A 683 -43.07 13.15 -31.80
CA THR A 683 -43.41 12.96 -33.21
C THR A 683 -43.78 14.29 -33.85
N GLU A 684 -43.34 14.49 -35.10
CA GLU A 684 -43.69 15.65 -35.94
C GLU A 684 -44.95 15.38 -36.79
N LEU A 685 -45.48 14.15 -36.77
CA LEU A 685 -46.72 13.81 -37.48
C LEU A 685 -47.92 14.45 -36.77
N GLU A 686 -48.72 15.22 -37.53
CA GLU A 686 -49.99 15.79 -37.08
C GLU A 686 -51.08 14.71 -37.01
N ILE A 687 -51.04 13.90 -35.95
CA ILE A 687 -52.05 12.86 -35.69
C ILE A 687 -52.96 13.35 -34.56
N GLN A 688 -54.26 13.42 -34.83
CA GLN A 688 -55.24 13.72 -33.78
C GLN A 688 -55.34 12.54 -32.81
N THR A 689 -55.14 12.80 -31.52
CA THR A 689 -55.24 11.79 -30.47
C THR A 689 -56.67 11.29 -30.31
N ASP A 690 -56.86 9.98 -30.27
CA ASP A 690 -58.15 9.33 -30.02
C ASP A 690 -58.01 8.38 -28.82
N THR A 691 -58.53 8.82 -27.68
CA THR A 691 -58.36 8.13 -26.40
C THR A 691 -59.06 6.77 -26.37
N ASP A 692 -60.20 6.64 -27.06
CA ASP A 692 -61.00 5.41 -27.06
C ASP A 692 -60.29 4.31 -27.85
N ILE A 693 -59.79 4.66 -29.04
CA ILE A 693 -58.97 3.74 -29.85
C ILE A 693 -57.68 3.40 -29.10
N GLN A 694 -57.04 4.37 -28.43
CA GLN A 694 -55.83 4.08 -27.66
C GLN A 694 -56.09 3.12 -26.50
N ASN A 695 -57.18 3.30 -25.76
CA ASN A 695 -57.54 2.43 -24.65
C ASN A 695 -57.84 1.00 -25.13
N GLN A 696 -58.54 0.88 -26.26
CA GLN A 696 -58.79 -0.41 -26.90
C GLN A 696 -57.49 -1.09 -27.34
N LEU A 697 -56.57 -0.36 -27.97
CA LEU A 697 -55.27 -0.89 -28.38
C LEU A 697 -54.40 -1.29 -27.18
N LYS A 698 -54.39 -0.51 -26.10
CA LYS A 698 -53.67 -0.86 -24.85
C LYS A 698 -54.19 -2.17 -24.26
N LEU A 699 -55.52 -2.34 -24.22
CA LEU A 699 -56.17 -3.59 -23.80
C LEU A 699 -55.69 -4.78 -24.65
N GLU A 700 -55.79 -4.67 -25.98
CA GLU A 700 -55.44 -5.76 -26.88
C GLU A 700 -53.95 -6.11 -26.84
N LEU A 701 -53.08 -5.11 -26.69
CA LEU A 701 -51.65 -5.33 -26.49
C LEU A 701 -51.38 -6.08 -25.19
N ILE A 702 -52.03 -5.73 -24.08
CA ILE A 702 -51.78 -6.40 -22.81
C ILE A 702 -52.35 -7.83 -22.79
N GLU A 703 -53.50 -8.07 -23.41
CA GLU A 703 -54.05 -9.42 -23.58
C GLU A 703 -53.11 -10.31 -24.42
N GLU A 704 -52.53 -9.76 -25.49
CA GLU A 704 -51.55 -10.48 -26.32
C GLU A 704 -50.26 -10.79 -25.55
N ILE A 705 -49.81 -9.89 -24.67
CA ILE A 705 -48.59 -10.06 -23.88
C ILE A 705 -48.79 -11.08 -22.76
N LEU A 706 -49.90 -10.98 -22.03
CA LEU A 706 -50.21 -11.83 -20.87
C LEU A 706 -50.88 -13.16 -21.24
N LYS A 707 -51.40 -13.28 -22.48
CA LYS A 707 -52.19 -14.43 -22.93
C LYS A 707 -53.43 -14.69 -22.08
N ILE A 708 -54.05 -13.61 -21.57
CA ILE A 708 -55.29 -13.64 -20.79
C ILE A 708 -56.32 -12.71 -21.43
N LYS A 709 -57.61 -12.99 -21.22
CA LYS A 709 -58.71 -12.12 -21.64
C LYS A 709 -59.12 -11.22 -20.47
N ILE A 710 -59.21 -9.91 -20.69
CA ILE A 710 -59.55 -8.91 -19.69
C ILE A 710 -60.89 -8.27 -20.08
N ASN A 711 -61.93 -8.55 -19.31
CA ASN A 711 -63.30 -8.15 -19.64
C ASN A 711 -63.61 -6.67 -19.37
N ASN A 712 -62.62 -5.88 -18.93
CA ASN A 712 -62.77 -4.48 -18.56
C ASN A 712 -61.62 -3.68 -19.17
N ILE A 713 -61.95 -2.72 -20.03
CA ILE A 713 -60.98 -1.87 -20.73
C ILE A 713 -60.14 -1.07 -19.74
N ASP A 714 -60.74 -0.45 -18.72
CA ASP A 714 -60.02 0.33 -17.70
C ASP A 714 -59.03 -0.54 -16.92
N ALA A 715 -59.39 -1.79 -16.62
CA ALA A 715 -58.48 -2.74 -15.97
C ALA A 715 -57.30 -3.09 -16.88
N GLY A 716 -57.54 -3.29 -18.18
CA GLY A 716 -56.51 -3.54 -19.19
C GLY A 716 -55.57 -2.35 -19.37
N VAL A 717 -56.12 -1.14 -19.47
CA VAL A 717 -55.36 0.12 -19.59
C VAL A 717 -54.50 0.34 -18.35
N ASN A 718 -55.07 0.22 -17.14
CA ASN A 718 -54.32 0.34 -15.90
C ASN A 718 -53.20 -0.69 -15.79
N CYS A 719 -53.44 -1.93 -16.22
CA CYS A 719 -52.42 -2.98 -16.26
C CYS A 719 -51.30 -2.63 -17.25
N PHE A 720 -51.66 -2.17 -18.43
CA PHE A 720 -50.72 -1.74 -19.46
C PHE A 720 -49.85 -0.57 -18.97
N GLU A 721 -50.46 0.47 -18.40
CA GLU A 721 -49.77 1.66 -17.89
C GLU A 721 -48.91 1.36 -16.65
N HIS A 722 -49.31 0.38 -15.84
CA HIS A 722 -48.50 -0.11 -14.74
C HIS A 722 -47.21 -0.79 -15.23
N LEU A 723 -47.31 -1.62 -16.27
CA LEU A 723 -46.19 -2.40 -16.82
C LEU A 723 -45.30 -1.60 -17.77
N TYR A 724 -45.87 -0.63 -18.50
CA TYR A 724 -45.21 0.15 -19.55
C TYR A 724 -45.38 1.65 -19.32
N LYS A 725 -44.79 2.14 -18.23
CA LYS A 725 -44.81 3.56 -17.87
C LYS A 725 -44.12 4.42 -18.95
N ALA A 726 -44.72 5.56 -19.28
CA ALA A 726 -44.14 6.55 -20.17
C ALA A 726 -42.78 7.04 -19.62
N MET A 727 -41.76 7.07 -20.48
CA MET A 727 -40.49 7.69 -20.11
C MET A 727 -40.67 9.22 -19.98
N PRO A 728 -40.07 9.88 -18.96
CA PRO A 728 -40.16 11.32 -18.84
C PRO A 728 -39.56 12.01 -20.06
N THR A 729 -40.35 12.84 -20.74
CA THR A 729 -39.90 13.78 -21.77
C THR A 729 -39.02 14.84 -21.09
N LYS A 730 -37.70 14.70 -21.20
CA LYS A 730 -36.77 15.66 -20.58
C LYS A 730 -36.75 16.97 -21.38
N GLU A 731 -37.46 17.98 -20.92
CA GLU A 731 -37.08 19.37 -21.19
C GLU A 731 -35.83 19.67 -20.36
N VAL A 732 -34.68 19.83 -21.02
CA VAL A 732 -33.42 20.21 -20.34
C VAL A 732 -33.52 21.69 -20.01
N LYS A 733 -33.98 22.01 -18.80
CA LYS A 733 -33.72 23.33 -18.24
C LYS A 733 -32.23 23.42 -17.92
N PHE A 734 -31.52 24.21 -18.70
CA PHE A 734 -30.17 24.62 -18.34
C PHE A 734 -30.26 25.43 -17.06
N ASN A 735 -29.53 25.00 -16.03
CA ASN A 735 -29.28 25.87 -14.89
C ASN A 735 -28.35 26.99 -15.38
N THR A 736 -28.93 28.17 -15.63
CA THR A 736 -28.18 29.36 -16.05
C THR A 736 -27.48 30.06 -14.88
N ASP A 737 -27.61 29.55 -13.65
CA ASP A 737 -26.94 30.10 -12.48
C ASP A 737 -25.99 29.06 -11.87
N ILE A 738 -24.78 29.01 -12.44
CA ILE A 738 -23.64 28.23 -11.95
C ILE A 738 -22.99 28.91 -10.73
N GLU A 739 -23.29 30.19 -10.47
CA GLU A 739 -22.62 30.95 -9.41
C GLU A 739 -23.28 30.74 -8.03
N ASN A 740 -24.53 30.27 -7.98
CA ASN A 740 -25.25 30.03 -6.71
C ASN A 740 -25.56 28.54 -6.40
N SER A 741 -25.02 27.57 -7.14
CA SER A 741 -25.39 26.14 -7.00
C SER A 741 -24.94 25.43 -5.70
N PHE A 742 -24.33 26.16 -4.75
CA PHE A 742 -23.88 25.63 -3.46
C PHE A 742 -24.63 26.18 -2.25
N ASP A 743 -25.59 27.09 -2.43
CA ASP A 743 -26.49 27.45 -1.34
C ASP A 743 -27.57 26.38 -1.23
N THR A 744 -27.34 25.45 -0.30
CA THR A 744 -28.25 24.37 0.00
C THR A 744 -29.45 24.97 0.72
N ASP A 745 -30.56 25.16 0.02
CA ASP A 745 -31.84 25.50 0.64
C ASP A 745 -32.29 24.32 1.51
N LEU A 746 -31.93 24.41 2.79
CA LEU A 746 -32.25 23.40 3.80
C LEU A 746 -33.76 23.23 3.95
N SER A 747 -34.61 24.18 3.54
CA SER A 747 -36.07 24.04 3.60
C SER A 747 -36.60 22.86 2.77
N LYS A 748 -35.86 22.41 1.74
CA LYS A 748 -36.20 21.26 0.90
C LYS A 748 -35.52 19.95 1.29
N SER A 749 -34.84 19.91 2.45
CA SER A 749 -34.26 18.69 3.00
C SER A 749 -35.33 17.60 3.13
N VAL A 750 -34.97 16.35 2.84
CA VAL A 750 -35.85 15.19 3.09
C VAL A 750 -36.37 15.17 4.52
N PHE A 751 -35.60 15.68 5.48
CA PHE A 751 -36.01 15.76 6.88
C PHE A 751 -37.11 16.82 7.13
N ASN A 752 -37.25 17.86 6.30
CA ASN A 752 -38.36 18.83 6.37
C ASN A 752 -39.61 18.36 5.59
N CYS A 753 -39.48 17.32 4.77
CA CYS A 753 -40.53 16.81 3.90
C CYS A 753 -41.23 15.56 4.43
N ILE A 754 -40.89 15.10 5.64
CA ILE A 754 -41.44 13.89 6.27
C ILE A 754 -41.77 14.16 7.73
N SER A 755 -42.79 13.49 8.26
CA SER A 755 -43.14 13.60 9.67
C SER A 755 -42.14 12.82 10.57
N PRO A 756 -42.07 13.13 11.87
CA PRO A 756 -41.30 12.32 12.82
C PRO A 756 -41.69 10.84 12.80
N GLU A 757 -42.97 10.52 12.62
CA GLU A 757 -43.46 9.14 12.52
C GLU A 757 -42.93 8.45 11.25
N GLU A 758 -42.96 9.13 10.10
CA GLU A 758 -42.42 8.60 8.85
C GLU A 758 -40.90 8.37 8.94
N ALA A 759 -40.18 9.28 9.58
CA ALA A 759 -38.75 9.13 9.83
C ALA A 759 -38.45 7.92 10.75
N PHE A 760 -39.29 7.67 11.76
CA PHE A 760 -39.16 6.50 12.64
C PHE A 760 -39.33 5.19 11.87
N TYR A 761 -40.36 5.09 11.02
CA TYR A 761 -40.62 3.87 10.22
C TYR A 761 -39.56 3.61 9.14
N LYS A 762 -38.74 4.60 8.77
CA LYS A 762 -37.58 4.43 7.88
C LYS A 762 -36.36 3.81 8.57
N GLY A 763 -36.41 3.59 9.88
CA GLY A 763 -35.44 2.84 10.65
C GLY A 763 -34.58 3.69 11.58
N ASP A 764 -34.03 3.07 12.63
CA ASP A 764 -33.37 3.76 13.75
C ASP A 764 -32.22 4.70 13.34
N THR A 765 -31.43 4.32 12.34
CA THR A 765 -30.32 5.17 11.85
C THR A 765 -30.86 6.44 11.21
N PHE A 766 -31.88 6.30 10.36
CA PHE A 766 -32.49 7.41 9.65
C PHE A 766 -33.26 8.33 10.62
N PHE A 767 -33.91 7.75 11.63
CA PHE A 767 -34.62 8.51 12.66
C PHE A 767 -33.66 9.31 13.56
N LYS A 768 -32.50 8.74 13.93
CA LYS A 768 -31.46 9.48 14.69
C LYS A 768 -30.91 10.67 13.90
N GLU A 769 -30.66 10.48 12.61
CA GLU A 769 -30.23 11.57 11.72
C GLU A 769 -31.33 12.64 11.56
N TYR A 770 -32.60 12.24 11.46
CA TYR A 770 -33.75 13.15 11.46
C TYR A 770 -33.82 14.00 12.73
N LEU A 771 -33.68 13.39 13.91
CA LEU A 771 -33.70 14.11 15.19
C LEU A 771 -32.51 15.07 15.32
N GLN A 772 -31.32 14.65 14.88
CA GLN A 772 -30.12 15.49 14.86
C GLN A 772 -30.29 16.69 13.91
N TYR A 773 -30.90 16.48 12.75
CA TYR A 773 -31.19 17.53 11.77
C TYR A 773 -32.12 18.61 12.33
N HIS A 774 -33.18 18.20 13.02
CA HIS A 774 -34.15 19.11 13.67
C HIS A 774 -33.70 19.63 15.05
N LYS A 775 -32.47 19.31 15.47
CA LYS A 775 -31.89 19.66 16.78
C LYS A 775 -32.78 19.29 17.97
N VAL A 776 -33.55 18.21 17.85
CA VAL A 776 -34.38 17.71 18.95
C VAL A 776 -33.46 16.95 19.92
N SER A 777 -33.20 17.53 21.08
CA SER A 777 -32.34 16.93 22.11
C SER A 777 -32.96 15.64 22.66
N ASP A 778 -32.12 14.63 22.91
CA ASP A 778 -32.47 13.30 23.45
C ASP A 778 -33.24 13.30 24.80
N SER A 779 -33.49 14.47 25.39
CA SER A 779 -34.20 14.67 26.66
C SER A 779 -35.71 14.91 26.54
N ALA A 780 -36.27 15.09 25.34
CA ALA A 780 -37.72 15.17 25.16
C ALA A 780 -38.29 13.78 24.90
N LYS A 781 -39.23 13.32 25.75
CA LYS A 781 -40.03 12.11 25.57
C LYS A 781 -40.83 12.18 24.25
N VAL A 782 -40.20 11.88 23.13
CA VAL A 782 -40.90 11.64 21.87
C VAL A 782 -41.56 10.27 22.01
N ILE A 783 -42.87 10.28 22.21
CA ILE A 783 -43.73 9.10 22.33
C ILE A 783 -43.50 8.24 21.09
N LYS A 784 -42.81 7.11 21.23
CA LYS A 784 -42.71 6.10 20.17
C LYS A 784 -44.15 5.63 19.85
N PRO A 785 -44.61 5.68 18.59
CA PRO A 785 -45.94 5.20 18.25
C PRO A 785 -46.08 3.72 18.62
N ILE A 786 -47.03 3.42 19.51
CA ILE A 786 -47.37 2.05 19.90
C ILE A 786 -48.36 1.52 18.86
N ASN A 787 -47.90 0.59 18.03
CA ASN A 787 -48.64 -0.21 17.05
C ASN A 787 -48.61 0.27 15.58
N LYS A 788 -48.17 -0.68 14.74
CA LYS A 788 -48.37 -0.72 13.29
C LYS A 788 -49.88 -0.91 13.05
N PRO A 789 -50.56 -0.10 12.21
CA PRO A 789 -51.93 -0.42 11.80
C PRO A 789 -51.89 -1.72 11.02
N SER A 790 -52.51 -2.77 11.57
CA SER A 790 -52.81 -3.99 10.84
C SER A 790 -53.88 -3.64 9.80
N GLN A 791 -53.49 -3.46 8.54
CA GLN A 791 -54.44 -3.65 7.45
C GLN A 791 -54.69 -5.15 7.31
N ASN A 792 -55.61 -5.64 8.13
CA ASN A 792 -56.30 -6.90 7.89
C ASN A 792 -57.12 -6.72 6.61
N LEU A 793 -56.66 -7.28 5.50
CA LEU A 793 -57.54 -7.64 4.39
C LEU A 793 -58.43 -8.79 4.89
N ILE A 794 -59.59 -8.44 5.43
CA ILE A 794 -60.67 -9.38 5.72
C ILE A 794 -61.23 -9.81 4.37
N PHE A 795 -60.92 -11.03 3.94
CA PHE A 795 -61.66 -11.67 2.85
C PHE A 795 -63.06 -12.02 3.36
N SER A 796 -64.09 -11.52 2.66
CA SER A 796 -65.47 -11.97 2.87
C SER A 796 -65.58 -13.46 2.53
N LYS A 797 -66.10 -14.25 3.47
CA LYS A 797 -66.48 -15.65 3.27
C LYS A 797 -67.31 -15.80 1.98
N PHE A 798 -66.89 -16.71 1.11
CA PHE A 798 -67.81 -17.38 0.20
C PHE A 798 -67.96 -18.82 0.69
N ASP A 799 -69.20 -19.14 1.00
CA ASP A 799 -69.73 -20.42 1.42
C ASP A 799 -70.32 -21.06 0.16
N PHE A 800 -69.88 -22.26 -0.21
CA PHE A 800 -70.61 -23.11 -1.13
C PHE A 800 -70.27 -24.57 -0.82
N ASP A 801 -71.33 -25.31 -0.50
CA ASP A 801 -71.48 -26.73 -0.80
C ASP A 801 -70.94 -27.10 -2.20
#